data_AF-A0A3L6TB20-F1
#
_entry.id   AF-A0A3L6TB20-F1
#
_cell.length_a   1.000
_cell.length_b   1.000
_cell.length_c   1.000
_cell.angle_alpha   90.00
_cell.angle_beta   90.00
_cell.angle_gamma   90.00
#
_symmetry.space_group_name_H-M   'P 1'
#
loop_
_entity.id
_entity.type
_entity.pdbx_description
1 polymer ?
#
loop_
_entity_poly.entity_id
_entity_poly.type
_entity_poly.pdbx_seq_one_letter_code
_entity_poly.pdbx_strand_id
1 'polypeptide(L)'
;MDTGAPGCGASPHLLLLLALASLVVLLAPRGAAQPWPACGSTGKYTANSTYQTNIASLAKALPANASRAGTLFATGSAGAVPDTVRALALCRGDTNATACGSCVATAFQDAQQLCPYDKDAAVYYDACYLRFSNQNFLASTTNNEDPMILMNSQNVSSSVKAFDAAVAVLLNATGDYAAANSTRLFATGEEAFNPTDPIIYGLTQCTPDMSPADCRSCLGGIISMMPQYLSGSRGGRVIRMRCNFRYEVYSFFSGGPSLRLPAPSTPAPAPPPAPVNVTPTAATPGRSKNKTGIAVAIALPIVAAVLAISTICIFFLWRRRRPSREQTPSYSTNAEDIESINSLLLDISTLRSATDNFAQSNRLGEGGFGAVYKGVLPDGQEIAVKRLSQSSGQGIQELKNELALVAKLQHKNLVRLVGVCLQEHEKLLVYEYMPNRSIDTILFDPEKSKELDWGKRVKTINGIARGLQYLHEDSQLKIIHRDLKASNVLLDSDYTPKISDFGLARLFGGDRSREITSRVVGTYGYMSPEYAMRGHYSIKSDVFSFGVLILEILTGRRSSGSINIEQSIDLLSLVWEHWTTRTIVEIMDPSLRGKAPAEQMLKCVHIGLLCVQDNPVDRPMMSTVNVMLSSGSVSLQAPLKPVFFIPKSGYYSTVYSESYPAASQSTGNGKSGAMSPNEVSITELEPR
;
A
#
# COMPACT_ATOMS: atom_id res chain seq x y z
N MET A 1 31.73 36.06 -35.45
CA MET A 1 32.89 35.22 -35.80
C MET A 1 33.16 34.34 -34.61
N ASP A 2 33.00 33.04 -34.81
CA ASP A 2 33.07 31.96 -33.82
C ASP A 2 34.43 31.89 -33.11
N THR A 3 34.40 31.54 -31.82
CA THR A 3 35.53 30.87 -31.16
C THR A 3 34.99 29.68 -30.35
N GLY A 4 35.46 28.48 -30.71
CA GLY A 4 35.03 27.21 -30.14
C GLY A 4 35.77 26.83 -28.86
N ALA A 5 35.10 26.05 -28.01
CA ALA A 5 35.65 25.41 -26.82
C ALA A 5 36.04 23.94 -27.10
N PRO A 6 37.07 23.38 -26.43
CA PRO A 6 37.55 22.02 -26.68
C PRO A 6 36.76 20.97 -25.89
N GLY A 7 36.42 19.86 -26.55
CA GLY A 7 35.78 18.69 -25.93
C GLY A 7 36.79 17.77 -25.25
N CYS A 8 36.51 17.40 -24.01
CA CYS A 8 37.30 16.44 -23.22
C CYS A 8 36.66 15.04 -23.33
N GLY A 9 37.35 14.08 -23.95
CA GLY A 9 36.90 12.69 -24.08
C GLY A 9 37.35 11.83 -22.89
N ALA A 10 36.42 11.13 -22.24
CA ALA A 10 36.72 10.20 -21.15
C ALA A 10 37.44 8.94 -21.66
N SER A 11 38.45 8.48 -20.90
CA SER A 11 39.30 7.33 -21.22
C SER A 11 38.50 6.00 -21.32
N PRO A 12 38.80 5.13 -22.30
CA PRO A 12 38.07 3.87 -22.56
C PRO A 12 38.07 2.89 -21.37
N HIS A 13 38.99 3.00 -20.43
CA HIS A 13 39.02 2.17 -19.22
C HIS A 13 37.90 2.52 -18.22
N LEU A 14 37.48 3.78 -18.17
CA LEU A 14 36.38 4.22 -17.30
C LEU A 14 35.03 3.71 -17.82
N LEU A 15 34.86 3.66 -19.14
CA LEU A 15 33.67 3.11 -19.80
C LEU A 15 33.53 1.60 -19.58
N LEU A 16 34.65 0.86 -19.55
CA LEU A 16 34.64 -0.58 -19.28
C LEU A 16 34.28 -0.89 -17.82
N LEU A 17 34.80 -0.10 -16.87
CA LEU A 17 34.47 -0.22 -15.44
C LEU A 17 33.01 0.15 -15.15
N LEU A 18 32.48 1.19 -15.81
CA LEU A 18 31.07 1.58 -15.72
C LEU A 18 30.16 0.50 -16.33
N ALA A 19 30.56 -0.14 -17.43
CA ALA A 19 29.81 -1.23 -18.03
C ALA A 19 29.77 -2.48 -17.13
N LEU A 20 30.89 -2.82 -16.48
CA LEU A 20 30.95 -3.92 -15.51
C LEU A 20 30.13 -3.62 -14.23
N ALA A 21 30.18 -2.38 -13.72
CA ALA A 21 29.36 -1.95 -12.58
C ALA A 21 27.86 -1.95 -12.92
N SER A 22 27.49 -1.59 -14.15
CA SER A 22 26.12 -1.66 -14.65
C SER A 22 25.59 -3.10 -14.73
N LEU A 23 26.47 -4.05 -15.08
CA LEU A 23 26.14 -5.47 -15.15
C LEU A 23 25.88 -6.06 -13.75
N VAL A 24 26.61 -5.60 -12.73
CA VAL A 24 26.41 -6.00 -11.32
C VAL A 24 25.10 -5.41 -10.75
N VAL A 25 24.73 -4.19 -11.13
CA VAL A 25 23.44 -3.56 -10.72
C VAL A 25 22.24 -4.24 -11.38
N LEU A 26 22.38 -4.75 -12.60
CA LEU A 26 21.35 -5.56 -13.28
C LEU A 26 21.17 -6.96 -12.67
N LEU A 27 22.16 -7.45 -11.93
CA LEU A 27 22.13 -8.74 -11.22
C LEU A 27 21.74 -8.60 -9.74
N ALA A 28 21.53 -7.38 -9.23
CA ALA A 28 20.98 -7.19 -7.89
C ALA A 28 19.51 -7.64 -7.86
N PRO A 29 19.10 -8.50 -6.93
CA PRO A 29 17.72 -8.95 -6.85
C PRO A 29 16.81 -7.74 -6.61
N ARG A 30 15.83 -7.55 -7.51
CA ARG A 30 14.77 -6.55 -7.35
C ARG A 30 14.08 -6.81 -6.01
N GLY A 31 14.15 -5.84 -5.10
CA GLY A 31 13.54 -5.92 -3.78
C GLY A 31 12.08 -6.36 -3.87
N ALA A 32 11.73 -7.42 -3.13
CA ALA A 32 10.40 -7.97 -3.06
C ALA A 32 9.40 -6.92 -2.53
N ALA A 33 8.12 -7.06 -2.90
CA ALA A 33 7.00 -6.29 -2.34
C ALA A 33 6.94 -6.42 -0.80
N GLN A 34 6.24 -5.52 -0.09
CA GLN A 34 6.08 -5.66 1.37
C GLN A 34 5.34 -6.97 1.72
N PRO A 35 5.81 -7.75 2.70
CA PRO A 35 5.16 -9.00 3.09
C PRO A 35 4.02 -8.80 4.09
N TRP A 36 3.12 -9.79 4.17
CA TRP A 36 2.17 -9.95 5.27
C TRP A 36 2.75 -10.90 6.33
N PRO A 37 3.06 -10.43 7.55
CA PRO A 37 3.53 -11.30 8.63
C PRO A 37 2.37 -11.94 9.40
N ALA A 38 2.59 -13.13 9.95
CA ALA A 38 1.75 -13.77 10.95
C ALA A 38 2.63 -14.39 12.03
N CYS A 39 2.59 -13.80 13.23
CA CYS A 39 3.40 -14.23 14.37
C CYS A 39 2.57 -15.16 15.27
N GLY A 40 3.09 -16.35 15.54
CA GLY A 40 2.43 -17.34 16.39
C GLY A 40 2.72 -17.15 17.88
N SER A 41 1.95 -17.86 18.72
CA SER A 41 2.00 -17.74 20.18
C SER A 41 2.69 -18.92 20.89
N THR A 42 3.40 -19.77 20.15
CA THR A 42 4.00 -21.04 20.65
C THR A 42 5.23 -20.86 21.54
N GLY A 43 5.54 -19.60 21.90
CA GLY A 43 6.63 -19.20 22.78
C GLY A 43 7.60 -18.22 22.13
N LYS A 44 8.51 -17.68 22.94
CA LYS A 44 9.60 -16.80 22.48
C LYS A 44 10.96 -17.47 22.67
N TYR A 45 11.92 -17.13 21.81
CA TYR A 45 13.34 -17.46 21.98
C TYR A 45 14.13 -16.22 22.40
N THR A 46 15.35 -16.38 22.89
CA THR A 46 16.20 -15.25 23.29
C THR A 46 17.27 -14.96 22.24
N ALA A 47 17.79 -13.73 22.23
CA ALA A 47 18.91 -13.36 21.39
C ALA A 47 20.12 -14.28 21.65
N ASN A 48 20.78 -14.70 20.56
CA ASN A 48 21.91 -15.63 20.56
C ASN A 48 21.61 -17.02 21.12
N SER A 49 20.33 -17.42 21.16
CA SER A 49 19.94 -18.79 21.57
C SER A 49 20.26 -19.84 20.51
N THR A 50 20.28 -21.10 20.95
CA THR A 50 20.33 -22.28 20.07
C THR A 50 19.20 -22.25 19.04
N TYR A 51 17.99 -21.85 19.44
CA TYR A 51 16.85 -21.70 18.53
C TYR A 51 17.12 -20.71 17.40
N GLN A 52 17.67 -19.53 17.72
CA GLN A 52 18.03 -18.52 16.71
C GLN A 52 19.12 -19.04 15.76
N THR A 53 20.08 -19.80 16.28
CA THR A 53 21.12 -20.45 15.46
C THR A 53 20.53 -21.50 14.52
N ASN A 54 19.53 -22.26 14.98
CA ASN A 54 18.82 -23.23 14.16
C ASN A 54 18.01 -22.56 13.03
N ILE A 55 17.37 -21.41 13.30
CA ILE A 55 16.75 -20.57 12.25
C ILE A 55 17.80 -20.14 11.23
N ALA A 56 18.95 -19.62 11.68
CA ALA A 56 20.02 -19.17 10.79
C ALA A 56 20.60 -20.30 9.92
N SER A 57 20.68 -21.53 10.45
CA SER A 57 21.07 -22.71 9.68
C SER A 57 20.06 -23.01 8.57
N LEU A 58 18.76 -22.97 8.87
CA LEU A 58 17.70 -23.17 7.88
C LEU A 58 17.68 -22.04 6.84
N ALA A 59 17.89 -20.78 7.26
CA ALA A 59 17.96 -19.62 6.38
C ALA A 59 19.11 -19.71 5.36
N LYS A 60 20.20 -20.44 5.67
CA LYS A 60 21.29 -20.71 4.73
C LYS A 60 20.96 -21.82 3.73
N ALA A 61 20.18 -22.82 4.14
CA ALA A 61 19.92 -24.02 3.34
C ALA A 61 18.65 -23.93 2.48
N LEU A 62 17.53 -23.47 3.06
CA LEU A 62 16.21 -23.52 2.40
C LEU A 62 16.10 -22.68 1.13
N PRO A 63 16.68 -21.47 1.03
CA PRO A 63 16.65 -20.71 -0.22
C PRO A 63 17.24 -21.49 -1.40
N ALA A 64 18.39 -22.12 -1.20
CA ALA A 64 19.06 -22.91 -2.22
C ALA A 64 18.32 -24.23 -2.50
N ASN A 65 17.71 -24.84 -1.47
CA ASN A 65 16.93 -26.06 -1.64
C ASN A 65 15.66 -25.80 -2.45
N ALA A 66 14.91 -24.75 -2.13
CA ALA A 66 13.70 -24.37 -2.87
C ALA A 66 14.05 -23.98 -4.32
N SER A 67 15.14 -23.23 -4.53
CA SER A 67 15.57 -22.82 -5.88
C SER A 67 15.99 -24.00 -6.77
N ARG A 68 16.72 -24.97 -6.19
CA ARG A 68 17.18 -26.16 -6.93
C ARG A 68 16.08 -27.17 -7.15
N ALA A 69 15.07 -27.19 -6.28
CA ALA A 69 13.89 -28.00 -6.48
C ALA A 69 13.12 -27.50 -7.71
N GLY A 70 12.91 -28.36 -8.71
CA GLY A 70 12.06 -28.04 -9.85
C GLY A 70 10.62 -27.65 -9.46
N THR A 71 10.22 -28.02 -8.24
CA THR A 71 8.94 -27.73 -7.60
C THR A 71 8.88 -26.38 -6.87
N LEU A 72 10.00 -25.67 -6.73
CA LEU A 72 10.12 -24.38 -6.03
C LEU A 72 9.62 -24.40 -4.58
N PHE A 73 9.89 -25.53 -3.92
CA PHE A 73 9.43 -25.83 -2.57
C PHE A 73 10.55 -26.51 -1.78
N ALA A 74 10.65 -26.19 -0.49
CA ALA A 74 11.54 -26.89 0.42
C ALA A 74 10.99 -26.88 1.84
N THR A 75 11.25 -27.96 2.56
CA THR A 75 11.09 -28.03 4.00
C THR A 75 12.45 -28.33 4.64
N GLY A 76 12.55 -28.07 5.94
CA GLY A 76 13.72 -28.46 6.70
C GLY A 76 13.47 -28.44 8.20
N SER A 77 14.35 -29.10 8.93
CA SER A 77 14.37 -29.05 10.39
C SER A 77 15.80 -28.92 10.90
N ALA A 78 15.97 -28.23 12.02
CA ALA A 78 17.27 -28.02 12.67
C ALA A 78 17.12 -28.06 14.19
N GLY A 79 18.10 -28.69 14.86
CA GLY A 79 18.14 -28.80 16.32
C GLY A 79 17.25 -29.90 16.93
N ALA A 80 17.41 -30.11 18.23
CA ALA A 80 16.64 -31.05 19.06
C ALA A 80 15.77 -30.30 20.08
N VAL A 81 14.74 -30.97 20.62
CA VAL A 81 13.87 -30.43 21.67
C VAL A 81 14.74 -29.95 22.85
N PRO A 82 14.52 -28.74 23.40
CA PRO A 82 13.41 -27.80 23.17
C PRO A 82 13.64 -26.77 22.04
N ASP A 83 14.77 -26.84 21.34
CA ASP A 83 15.22 -25.84 20.36
C ASP A 83 15.03 -26.27 18.89
N THR A 84 14.28 -27.35 18.63
CA THR A 84 13.98 -27.77 17.26
C THR A 84 13.19 -26.71 16.52
N VAL A 85 13.65 -26.34 15.33
CA VAL A 85 12.96 -25.47 14.37
C VAL A 85 12.55 -26.33 13.18
N ARG A 86 11.31 -26.21 12.73
CA ARG A 86 10.82 -26.73 11.45
C ARG A 86 10.45 -25.57 10.56
N ALA A 87 10.79 -25.64 9.28
CA ALA A 87 10.52 -24.59 8.32
C ALA A 87 9.96 -25.14 7.00
N LEU A 88 9.14 -24.34 6.34
CA LEU A 88 8.54 -24.56 5.04
C LEU A 88 8.69 -23.30 4.20
N ALA A 89 9.15 -23.46 2.97
CA ALA A 89 9.22 -22.40 1.98
C ALA A 89 8.51 -22.86 0.69
N LEU A 90 7.59 -22.05 0.19
CA LEU A 90 6.85 -22.30 -1.05
C LEU A 90 6.90 -21.06 -1.93
N CYS A 91 7.43 -21.17 -3.13
CA CYS A 91 7.34 -20.09 -4.13
C CYS A 91 6.17 -20.32 -5.07
N ARG A 92 5.66 -19.23 -5.65
CA ARG A 92 4.58 -19.31 -6.63
C ARG A 92 5.04 -20.05 -7.88
N GLY A 93 4.20 -20.93 -8.40
CA GLY A 93 4.60 -21.88 -9.44
C GLY A 93 4.99 -21.26 -10.80
N ASP A 94 4.70 -19.98 -11.05
CA ASP A 94 5.13 -19.20 -12.23
C ASP A 94 6.42 -18.39 -11.99
N THR A 95 7.02 -18.49 -10.80
CA THR A 95 8.28 -17.80 -10.46
C THR A 95 9.49 -18.58 -11.00
N ASN A 96 10.60 -17.89 -11.28
CA ASN A 96 11.85 -18.57 -11.65
C ASN A 96 12.68 -18.96 -10.42
N ALA A 97 13.57 -19.95 -10.58
CA ALA A 97 14.36 -20.52 -9.48
C ALA A 97 15.17 -19.47 -8.71
N THR A 98 15.84 -18.55 -9.40
CA THR A 98 16.67 -17.51 -8.77
C THR A 98 15.83 -16.53 -7.94
N ALA A 99 14.68 -16.13 -8.46
CA ALA A 99 13.73 -15.26 -7.77
C ALA A 99 13.12 -15.97 -6.55
N CYS A 100 12.86 -17.27 -6.65
CA CYS A 100 12.39 -18.08 -5.53
C CYS A 100 13.40 -18.08 -4.38
N GLY A 101 14.68 -18.39 -4.65
CA GLY A 101 15.72 -18.36 -3.62
C GLY A 101 15.89 -16.99 -2.98
N SER A 102 15.90 -15.95 -3.79
CA SER A 102 16.00 -14.57 -3.29
C SER A 102 14.82 -14.23 -2.38
N CYS A 103 13.59 -14.57 -2.79
CA CYS A 103 12.38 -14.34 -2.01
C CYS A 103 12.40 -15.08 -0.67
N VAL A 104 12.78 -16.37 -0.66
CA VAL A 104 12.84 -17.18 0.56
C VAL A 104 13.94 -16.67 1.51
N ALA A 105 15.09 -16.24 0.99
CA ALA A 105 16.16 -15.66 1.80
C ALA A 105 15.71 -14.36 2.48
N THR A 106 15.05 -13.46 1.74
CA THR A 106 14.45 -12.24 2.30
C THR A 106 13.36 -12.58 3.31
N ALA A 107 12.52 -13.58 3.03
CA ALA A 107 11.44 -13.98 3.92
C ALA A 107 11.95 -14.42 5.31
N PHE A 108 13.11 -15.08 5.40
CA PHE A 108 13.71 -15.42 6.70
C PHE A 108 14.13 -14.19 7.47
N GLN A 109 14.72 -13.20 6.80
CA GLN A 109 15.13 -11.93 7.41
C GLN A 109 13.90 -11.16 7.91
N ASP A 110 12.89 -11.01 7.05
CA ASP A 110 11.67 -10.28 7.36
C ASP A 110 10.86 -10.98 8.45
N ALA A 111 10.84 -12.31 8.48
CA ALA A 111 10.19 -13.07 9.56
C ALA A 111 10.81 -12.77 10.93
N GLN A 112 12.13 -12.69 11.01
CA GLN A 112 12.83 -12.35 12.25
C GLN A 112 12.72 -10.87 12.62
N GLN A 113 12.50 -9.98 11.65
CA GLN A 113 12.30 -8.54 11.91
C GLN A 113 10.87 -8.20 12.32
N LEU A 114 9.88 -8.82 11.65
CA LEU A 114 8.45 -8.55 11.84
C LEU A 114 7.86 -9.34 13.01
N CYS A 115 8.39 -10.54 13.28
CA CYS A 115 8.05 -11.37 14.44
C CYS A 115 9.29 -11.58 15.32
N PRO A 116 9.81 -10.50 15.95
CA PRO A 116 11.06 -10.57 16.69
C PRO A 116 10.93 -11.53 17.86
N TYR A 117 11.82 -12.52 17.87
CA TYR A 117 11.95 -13.54 18.92
C TYR A 117 10.80 -14.54 19.04
N ASP A 118 9.84 -14.56 18.12
CA ASP A 118 8.75 -15.55 18.18
C ASP A 118 9.20 -16.91 17.66
N LYS A 119 8.85 -17.98 18.37
CA LYS A 119 9.19 -19.35 17.95
C LYS A 119 8.38 -19.82 16.76
N ASP A 120 7.27 -19.17 16.43
CA ASP A 120 6.46 -19.45 15.26
C ASP A 120 6.22 -18.15 14.48
N ALA A 121 6.62 -18.13 13.21
CA ALA A 121 6.47 -16.95 12.37
C ALA A 121 6.26 -17.38 10.92
N ALA A 122 5.28 -16.77 10.27
CA ALA A 122 5.03 -16.88 8.85
C ALA A 122 5.10 -15.51 8.16
N VAL A 123 5.55 -15.49 6.91
CA VAL A 123 5.68 -14.30 6.07
C VAL A 123 5.18 -14.65 4.68
N TYR A 124 4.22 -13.88 4.19
CA TYR A 124 3.61 -14.10 2.89
C TYR A 124 3.93 -12.95 1.93
N TYR A 125 4.59 -13.25 0.81
CA TYR A 125 4.72 -12.35 -0.34
C TYR A 125 3.84 -12.81 -1.49
N ASP A 126 3.63 -11.97 -2.49
CA ASP A 126 2.98 -12.38 -3.74
C ASP A 126 3.74 -13.48 -4.50
N ALA A 127 5.07 -13.56 -4.31
CA ALA A 127 5.97 -14.48 -5.01
C ALA A 127 6.38 -15.72 -4.20
N CYS A 128 6.38 -15.67 -2.86
CA CYS A 128 6.70 -16.81 -2.01
C CYS A 128 6.16 -16.66 -0.59
N TYR A 129 6.09 -17.79 0.11
CA TYR A 129 5.71 -17.90 1.52
C TYR A 129 6.82 -18.60 2.29
N LEU A 130 7.00 -18.19 3.54
CA LEU A 130 7.86 -18.86 4.51
C LEU A 130 7.10 -19.01 5.82
N ARG A 131 7.28 -20.16 6.49
CA ARG A 131 7.00 -20.29 7.93
C ARG A 131 8.06 -21.11 8.61
N PHE A 132 8.42 -20.72 9.84
CA PHE A 132 9.13 -21.58 10.77
C PHE A 132 8.38 -21.69 12.09
N SER A 133 8.48 -22.83 12.78
CA SER A 133 7.86 -23.07 14.08
C SER A 133 8.64 -24.11 14.89
N ASN A 134 8.51 -24.06 16.21
CA ASN A 134 8.95 -25.13 17.10
C ASN A 134 7.98 -26.33 17.07
N GLN A 135 6.74 -26.09 16.65
CA GLN A 135 5.72 -27.11 16.50
C GLN A 135 5.88 -27.89 15.19
N ASN A 136 5.35 -29.10 15.15
CA ASN A 136 5.37 -29.93 13.94
C ASN A 136 4.17 -29.67 13.02
N PHE A 137 4.10 -28.46 12.47
CA PHE A 137 3.05 -28.08 11.50
C PHE A 137 3.18 -28.79 10.14
N LEU A 138 4.31 -29.47 9.89
CA LEU A 138 4.54 -30.27 8.69
C LEU A 138 3.87 -31.65 8.75
N ALA A 139 3.48 -32.11 9.95
CA ALA A 139 2.90 -33.44 10.14
C ALA A 139 1.45 -33.55 9.65
N SER A 140 0.72 -32.43 9.57
CA SER A 140 -0.65 -32.41 9.10
C SER A 140 -0.75 -31.70 7.75
N THR A 141 -1.50 -32.32 6.84
CA THR A 141 -1.95 -31.72 5.59
C THR A 141 -3.31 -31.02 5.73
N THR A 142 -3.91 -31.01 6.93
CA THR A 142 -5.29 -30.57 7.17
C THR A 142 -5.42 -29.06 7.42
N ASN A 143 -6.62 -28.54 7.16
CA ASN A 143 -7.05 -27.14 7.21
C ASN A 143 -7.28 -26.60 8.64
N ASN A 144 -6.39 -26.87 9.60
CA ASN A 144 -6.64 -26.48 11.00
C ASN A 144 -6.17 -25.06 11.35
N GLU A 145 -5.43 -24.39 10.46
CA GLU A 145 -4.85 -23.05 10.71
C GLU A 145 -5.70 -21.94 10.12
N ASP A 146 -5.96 -20.85 10.86
CA ASP A 146 -6.78 -19.75 10.35
C ASP A 146 -6.26 -19.20 9.00
N PRO A 147 -7.14 -19.07 7.99
CA PRO A 147 -6.73 -18.60 6.68
C PRO A 147 -6.53 -17.08 6.68
N MET A 148 -5.54 -16.61 5.92
CA MET A 148 -5.47 -15.19 5.55
C MET A 148 -6.37 -14.95 4.35
N ILE A 149 -7.42 -14.13 4.52
CA ILE A 149 -8.38 -13.79 3.48
C ILE A 149 -8.17 -12.33 3.06
N LEU A 150 -8.03 -12.09 1.75
CA LEU A 150 -7.90 -10.75 1.17
C LEU A 150 -8.95 -10.60 0.08
N MET A 151 -9.69 -9.51 0.07
CA MET A 151 -10.75 -9.26 -0.91
C MET A 151 -10.63 -7.87 -1.53
N ASN A 152 -11.06 -7.74 -2.77
CA ASN A 152 -11.24 -6.46 -3.43
C ASN A 152 -12.51 -5.81 -2.88
N SER A 153 -12.42 -4.57 -2.41
CA SER A 153 -13.58 -3.84 -1.88
C SER A 153 -14.57 -3.38 -2.95
N GLN A 154 -14.22 -3.52 -4.24
CA GLN A 154 -15.18 -3.31 -5.32
C GLN A 154 -15.95 -4.60 -5.59
N ASN A 155 -17.27 -4.46 -5.62
CA ASN A 155 -18.14 -5.50 -6.12
C ASN A 155 -18.21 -5.48 -7.65
N VAL A 156 -18.50 -6.63 -8.25
CA VAL A 156 -18.78 -6.74 -9.67
C VAL A 156 -20.05 -5.96 -10.00
N SER A 157 -20.04 -5.26 -11.13
CA SER A 157 -21.21 -4.50 -11.61
C SER A 157 -22.27 -5.40 -12.26
N SER A 158 -21.92 -6.65 -12.53
CA SER A 158 -22.80 -7.67 -13.12
C SER A 158 -23.52 -8.50 -12.05
N SER A 159 -24.24 -9.54 -12.47
CA SER A 159 -24.85 -10.51 -11.54
C SER A 159 -23.81 -11.14 -10.62
N VAL A 160 -23.88 -10.83 -9.32
CA VAL A 160 -23.02 -11.40 -8.26
C VAL A 160 -23.07 -12.93 -8.28
N LYS A 161 -24.28 -13.50 -8.37
CA LYS A 161 -24.46 -14.96 -8.42
C LYS A 161 -23.77 -15.61 -9.62
N ALA A 162 -23.84 -14.97 -10.80
CA ALA A 162 -23.21 -15.50 -12.00
C ALA A 162 -21.68 -15.39 -11.93
N PHE A 163 -21.17 -14.28 -11.39
CA PHE A 163 -19.74 -14.08 -11.20
C PHE A 163 -19.17 -15.06 -10.18
N ASP A 164 -19.79 -15.19 -9.01
CA ASP A 164 -19.34 -16.12 -7.97
C ASP A 164 -19.34 -17.57 -8.48
N ALA A 165 -20.34 -17.94 -9.29
CA ALA A 165 -20.38 -19.25 -9.93
C ALA A 165 -19.24 -19.45 -10.93
N ALA A 166 -18.94 -18.46 -11.78
CA ALA A 166 -17.80 -18.50 -12.71
C ALA A 166 -16.48 -18.63 -11.96
N VAL A 167 -16.24 -17.80 -10.93
CA VAL A 167 -15.02 -17.91 -10.10
C VAL A 167 -14.92 -19.30 -9.46
N ALA A 168 -16.01 -19.84 -8.92
CA ALA A 168 -16.01 -21.18 -8.33
C ALA A 168 -15.69 -22.27 -9.36
N VAL A 169 -16.21 -22.18 -10.58
CA VAL A 169 -15.89 -23.10 -11.68
C VAL A 169 -14.40 -23.00 -12.04
N LEU A 170 -13.89 -21.78 -12.23
CA LEU A 170 -12.49 -21.53 -12.55
C LEU A 170 -11.53 -22.06 -11.48
N LEU A 171 -11.83 -21.80 -10.20
CA LEU A 171 -10.99 -22.27 -9.09
C LEU A 171 -11.07 -23.77 -8.89
N ASN A 172 -12.23 -24.41 -9.11
CA ASN A 172 -12.33 -25.87 -9.08
C ASN A 172 -11.54 -26.51 -10.23
N ALA A 173 -11.69 -26.00 -11.46
CA ALA A 173 -10.98 -26.53 -12.63
C ALA A 173 -9.46 -26.37 -12.51
N THR A 174 -8.99 -25.19 -12.08
CA THR A 174 -7.56 -24.99 -11.79
C THR A 174 -7.11 -25.87 -10.63
N GLY A 175 -7.92 -26.05 -9.59
CA GLY A 175 -7.59 -26.93 -8.46
C GLY A 175 -7.47 -28.41 -8.85
N ASP A 176 -8.34 -28.91 -9.72
CA ASP A 176 -8.25 -30.26 -10.27
C ASP A 176 -6.97 -30.44 -11.10
N TYR A 177 -6.65 -29.46 -11.95
CA TYR A 177 -5.42 -29.48 -12.76
C TYR A 177 -4.16 -29.40 -11.89
N ALA A 178 -4.16 -28.53 -10.87
CA ALA A 178 -3.06 -28.42 -9.93
C ALA A 178 -2.81 -29.77 -9.24
N ALA A 179 -3.87 -30.44 -8.77
CA ALA A 179 -3.76 -31.73 -8.08
C ALA A 179 -3.32 -32.89 -8.99
N ALA A 180 -3.83 -32.95 -10.24
CA ALA A 180 -3.67 -34.13 -11.10
C ALA A 180 -2.58 -34.00 -12.17
N ASN A 181 -2.30 -32.78 -12.64
CA ASN A 181 -1.51 -32.55 -13.87
C ASN A 181 -0.29 -31.66 -13.67
N SER A 182 -0.01 -31.21 -12.45
CA SER A 182 1.09 -30.29 -12.15
C SER A 182 2.06 -30.89 -11.13
N THR A 183 3.34 -31.01 -11.48
CA THR A 183 4.38 -31.43 -10.53
C THR A 183 4.68 -30.36 -9.47
N ARG A 184 4.26 -29.11 -9.71
CA ARG A 184 4.33 -28.00 -8.74
C ARG A 184 3.09 -27.89 -7.88
N LEU A 185 2.09 -28.75 -8.11
CA LEU A 185 0.72 -28.61 -7.59
C LEU A 185 0.19 -27.18 -7.74
N PHE A 186 0.42 -26.61 -8.93
CA PHE A 186 0.14 -25.22 -9.27
C PHE A 186 -0.59 -25.16 -10.61
N ALA A 187 -1.63 -24.34 -10.69
CA ALA A 187 -2.34 -24.09 -11.94
C ALA A 187 -2.85 -22.66 -12.01
N THR A 188 -2.94 -22.16 -13.24
CA THR A 188 -3.54 -20.86 -13.58
C THR A 188 -4.64 -21.05 -14.62
N GLY A 189 -5.62 -20.18 -14.63
CA GLY A 189 -6.70 -20.25 -15.60
C GLY A 189 -7.28 -18.90 -15.92
N GLU A 190 -7.96 -18.84 -17.06
CA GLU A 190 -8.79 -17.71 -17.44
C GLU A 190 -10.17 -18.19 -17.91
N GLU A 191 -11.20 -17.44 -17.57
CA GLU A 191 -12.58 -17.66 -17.98
C GLU A 191 -13.15 -16.37 -18.57
N ALA A 192 -13.66 -16.43 -19.80
CA ALA A 192 -14.36 -15.29 -20.39
C ALA A 192 -15.67 -15.04 -19.64
N PHE A 193 -16.02 -13.78 -19.34
CA PHE A 193 -17.20 -13.52 -18.50
C PHE A 193 -18.20 -12.54 -19.11
N ASN A 194 -17.94 -11.23 -19.08
CA ASN A 194 -18.89 -10.24 -19.60
C ASN A 194 -18.18 -9.02 -20.23
N PRO A 195 -18.88 -8.12 -20.94
CA PRO A 195 -18.24 -6.97 -21.59
C PRO A 195 -17.51 -5.99 -20.66
N THR A 196 -17.95 -5.88 -19.39
CA THR A 196 -17.37 -4.97 -18.38
C THR A 196 -16.13 -5.57 -17.72
N ASP A 197 -16.17 -6.87 -17.42
CA ASP A 197 -15.09 -7.71 -16.89
C ASP A 197 -14.87 -8.85 -17.89
N PRO A 198 -14.09 -8.63 -18.96
CA PRO A 198 -14.01 -9.55 -20.10
C PRO A 198 -13.46 -10.91 -19.72
N ILE A 199 -12.56 -10.96 -18.74
CA ILE A 199 -11.85 -12.18 -18.35
C ILE A 199 -11.67 -12.19 -16.82
N ILE A 200 -12.00 -13.33 -16.21
CA ILE A 200 -11.66 -13.68 -14.84
C ILE A 200 -10.39 -14.53 -14.86
N TYR A 201 -9.39 -14.13 -14.08
CA TYR A 201 -8.12 -14.86 -13.93
C TYR A 201 -8.11 -15.58 -12.60
N GLY A 202 -7.66 -16.83 -12.58
CA GLY A 202 -7.62 -17.68 -11.41
C GLY A 202 -6.28 -18.39 -11.25
N LEU A 203 -5.90 -18.66 -10.01
CA LEU A 203 -4.69 -19.38 -9.63
C LEU A 203 -4.98 -20.22 -8.39
N THR A 204 -4.53 -21.47 -8.39
CA THR A 204 -4.55 -22.37 -7.22
C THR A 204 -3.20 -23.02 -7.04
N GLN A 205 -2.82 -23.25 -5.78
CA GLN A 205 -1.56 -23.91 -5.47
C GLN A 205 -1.60 -24.68 -4.14
N CYS A 206 -0.96 -25.84 -4.10
CA CYS A 206 -0.68 -26.61 -2.89
C CYS A 206 0.84 -26.75 -2.66
N THR A 207 1.24 -27.20 -1.49
CA THR A 207 2.63 -27.58 -1.24
C THR A 207 2.96 -28.91 -1.94
N PRO A 208 4.03 -28.98 -2.76
CA PRO A 208 4.38 -30.16 -3.58
C PRO A 208 4.62 -31.50 -2.85
N ASP A 209 4.67 -31.50 -1.52
CA ASP A 209 4.76 -32.69 -0.67
C ASP A 209 3.39 -33.35 -0.38
N MET A 210 2.29 -32.75 -0.84
CA MET A 210 0.93 -33.29 -0.66
C MET A 210 0.58 -34.34 -1.73
N SER A 211 -0.26 -35.31 -1.35
CA SER A 211 -0.91 -36.18 -2.34
C SER A 211 -1.92 -35.37 -3.17
N PRO A 212 -2.25 -35.81 -4.40
CA PRO A 212 -3.31 -35.19 -5.20
C PRO A 212 -4.64 -35.07 -4.45
N ALA A 213 -5.01 -36.10 -3.67
CA ALA A 213 -6.24 -36.11 -2.89
C ALA A 213 -6.20 -35.06 -1.76
N ASP A 214 -5.08 -34.95 -1.04
CA ASP A 214 -4.92 -33.97 0.03
C ASP A 214 -4.92 -32.55 -0.52
N CYS A 215 -4.20 -32.30 -1.63
CA CYS A 215 -4.19 -31.01 -2.29
C CYS A 215 -5.60 -30.60 -2.70
N ARG A 216 -6.35 -31.54 -3.31
CA ARG A 216 -7.70 -31.25 -3.76
C ARG A 216 -8.67 -30.96 -2.61
N SER A 217 -8.57 -31.75 -1.54
CA SER A 217 -9.34 -31.55 -0.31
C SER A 217 -9.03 -30.20 0.34
N CYS A 218 -7.74 -29.83 0.42
CA CYS A 218 -7.30 -28.53 0.95
C CYS A 218 -7.90 -27.37 0.15
N LEU A 219 -7.73 -27.39 -1.19
CA LEU A 219 -8.27 -26.38 -2.10
C LEU A 219 -9.80 -26.33 -2.03
N GLY A 220 -10.48 -27.47 -1.97
CA GLY A 220 -11.94 -27.54 -1.82
C GLY A 220 -12.42 -26.85 -0.55
N GLY A 221 -11.73 -27.07 0.57
CA GLY A 221 -12.06 -26.45 1.85
C GLY A 221 -11.90 -24.93 1.86
N ILE A 222 -10.89 -24.38 1.18
CA ILE A 222 -10.77 -22.91 1.07
C ILE A 222 -11.73 -22.32 0.04
N ILE A 223 -12.02 -23.03 -1.06
CA ILE A 223 -13.01 -22.59 -2.07
C ILE A 223 -14.41 -22.52 -1.47
N SER A 224 -14.78 -23.46 -0.58
CA SER A 224 -16.09 -23.43 0.09
C SER A 224 -16.31 -22.24 1.02
N MET A 225 -15.26 -21.49 1.35
CA MET A 225 -15.35 -20.26 2.16
C MET A 225 -15.80 -19.05 1.31
N MET A 226 -15.71 -19.13 -0.02
CA MET A 226 -16.01 -18.00 -0.90
C MET A 226 -17.40 -17.39 -0.71
N PRO A 227 -18.50 -18.17 -0.63
CA PRO A 227 -19.85 -17.58 -0.50
C PRO A 227 -20.00 -16.71 0.75
N GLN A 228 -19.26 -17.03 1.82
CA GLN A 228 -19.32 -16.31 3.08
C GLN A 228 -18.43 -15.05 3.08
N TYR A 229 -17.22 -15.13 2.51
CA TYR A 229 -16.22 -14.08 2.68
C TYR A 229 -15.90 -13.28 1.41
N LEU A 230 -16.19 -13.79 0.21
CA LEU A 230 -15.72 -13.23 -1.06
C LEU A 230 -16.84 -12.96 -2.08
N SER A 231 -18.11 -13.20 -1.71
CA SER A 231 -19.25 -13.04 -2.61
C SER A 231 -19.33 -11.64 -3.21
N GLY A 232 -19.40 -11.58 -4.54
CA GLY A 232 -19.51 -10.35 -5.31
C GLY A 232 -18.21 -9.56 -5.48
N SER A 233 -17.12 -9.93 -4.80
CA SER A 233 -15.86 -9.20 -4.88
C SER A 233 -15.15 -9.44 -6.21
N ARG A 234 -14.67 -8.37 -6.88
CA ARG A 234 -13.93 -8.45 -8.16
C ARG A 234 -12.59 -9.18 -8.09
N GLY A 235 -12.10 -9.48 -6.90
CA GLY A 235 -10.86 -10.22 -6.70
C GLY A 235 -10.74 -10.71 -5.27
N GLY A 236 -10.19 -11.90 -5.08
CA GLY A 236 -10.13 -12.53 -3.77
C GLY A 236 -8.95 -13.47 -3.64
N ARG A 237 -8.41 -13.58 -2.42
CA ARG A 237 -7.33 -14.48 -2.06
C ARG A 237 -7.65 -15.17 -0.76
N VAL A 238 -7.40 -16.47 -0.70
CA VAL A 238 -7.40 -17.23 0.55
C VAL A 238 -6.08 -17.98 0.63
N ILE A 239 -5.30 -17.68 1.65
CA ILE A 239 -3.95 -18.20 1.83
C ILE A 239 -3.89 -19.00 3.13
N ARG A 240 -3.54 -20.28 2.99
CA ARG A 240 -3.09 -21.15 4.08
C ARG A 240 -1.68 -21.65 3.76
N MET A 241 -0.98 -22.17 4.76
CA MET A 241 0.40 -22.63 4.59
C MET A 241 0.53 -23.82 3.61
N ARG A 242 -0.52 -24.65 3.52
CA ARG A 242 -0.54 -25.88 2.69
C ARG A 242 -1.21 -25.69 1.32
N CYS A 243 -2.17 -24.77 1.21
CA CYS A 243 -2.81 -24.45 -0.06
C CYS A 243 -3.34 -23.01 -0.10
N ASN A 244 -3.47 -22.45 -1.30
CA ASN A 244 -4.01 -21.12 -1.52
C ASN A 244 -4.71 -21.01 -2.87
N PHE A 245 -5.54 -19.97 -3.00
CA PHE A 245 -6.00 -19.51 -4.30
C PHE A 245 -6.01 -17.99 -4.38
N ARG A 246 -6.03 -17.50 -5.62
CA ARG A 246 -6.29 -16.11 -5.97
C ARG A 246 -7.12 -16.02 -7.23
N TYR A 247 -8.08 -15.10 -7.27
CA TYR A 247 -8.74 -14.69 -8.50
C TYR A 247 -8.79 -13.16 -8.62
N GLU A 248 -8.79 -12.65 -9.85
CA GLU A 248 -8.86 -11.22 -10.16
C GLU A 248 -9.49 -11.02 -11.55
N VAL A 249 -9.96 -9.80 -11.85
CA VAL A 249 -10.41 -9.39 -13.20
C VAL A 249 -9.28 -8.81 -14.08
N TYR A 250 -8.02 -8.98 -13.66
CA TYR A 250 -6.83 -8.60 -14.41
C TYR A 250 -5.77 -9.70 -14.32
N SER A 251 -4.88 -9.80 -15.31
CA SER A 251 -3.80 -10.80 -15.28
C SER A 251 -2.75 -10.47 -14.21
N PHE A 252 -2.37 -11.46 -13.40
CA PHE A 252 -1.41 -11.31 -12.29
C PHE A 252 -0.34 -12.41 -12.19
N PHE A 253 -0.36 -13.39 -13.11
CA PHE A 253 0.63 -14.46 -13.21
C PHE A 253 1.43 -14.34 -14.50
N SER A 254 2.64 -14.88 -14.50
CA SER A 254 3.54 -14.87 -15.66
C SER A 254 3.33 -16.11 -16.55
N GLY A 255 3.46 -15.94 -17.86
CA GLY A 255 3.24 -17.02 -18.83
C GLY A 255 1.79 -17.15 -19.28
N GLY A 256 1.50 -18.18 -20.09
CA GLY A 256 0.13 -18.50 -20.51
C GLY A 256 -0.66 -19.18 -19.40
N PRO A 257 -2.00 -19.10 -19.40
CA PRO A 257 -2.83 -19.83 -18.44
C PRO A 257 -2.71 -21.33 -18.67
N SER A 258 -2.77 -22.12 -17.60
CA SER A 258 -2.83 -23.59 -17.70
C SER A 258 -4.14 -24.06 -18.31
N LEU A 259 -5.22 -23.32 -18.08
CA LEU A 259 -6.58 -23.61 -18.55
C LEU A 259 -7.25 -22.38 -19.15
N ARG A 260 -8.03 -22.59 -20.21
CA ARG A 260 -8.92 -21.58 -20.80
C ARG A 260 -10.34 -22.13 -20.79
N LEU A 261 -11.22 -21.52 -19.99
CA LEU A 261 -12.60 -21.91 -19.89
C LEU A 261 -13.48 -21.04 -20.82
N PRO A 262 -14.46 -21.64 -21.51
CA PRO A 262 -15.44 -20.88 -22.29
C PRO A 262 -16.34 -20.06 -21.35
N ALA A 263 -16.99 -19.02 -21.88
CA ALA A 263 -17.88 -18.18 -21.09
C ALA A 263 -19.05 -18.99 -20.48
N PRO A 264 -19.58 -18.59 -19.31
CA PRO A 264 -20.72 -19.26 -18.69
C PRO A 264 -21.88 -19.29 -19.68
N SER A 265 -22.25 -20.48 -20.15
CA SER A 265 -23.41 -20.64 -21.03
C SER A 265 -24.68 -20.32 -20.25
N THR A 266 -25.34 -19.21 -20.55
CA THR A 266 -26.78 -19.09 -20.33
C THR A 266 -27.50 -20.14 -21.18
N PRO A 267 -28.61 -20.74 -20.73
CA PRO A 267 -29.39 -21.65 -21.57
C PRO A 267 -29.91 -20.84 -22.76
N ALA A 268 -29.39 -21.09 -23.95
CA ALA A 268 -29.88 -20.45 -25.16
C ALA A 268 -31.30 -20.98 -25.50
N PRO A 269 -32.23 -20.12 -25.95
CA PRO A 269 -33.47 -20.58 -26.57
C PRO A 269 -33.19 -21.37 -27.85
N ALA A 270 -34.05 -22.35 -28.12
CA ALA A 270 -33.94 -23.33 -29.21
C ALA A 270 -33.69 -22.70 -30.61
N PRO A 271 -32.99 -23.41 -31.52
CA PRO A 271 -32.75 -22.92 -32.87
C PRO A 271 -34.02 -23.02 -33.74
N PRO A 272 -34.30 -22.02 -34.61
CA PRO A 272 -35.29 -22.18 -35.67
C PRO A 272 -34.73 -23.02 -36.84
N PRO A 273 -35.60 -23.64 -37.66
CA PRO A 273 -35.24 -24.74 -38.55
C PRO A 273 -34.51 -24.30 -39.82
N ALA A 274 -33.69 -25.21 -40.33
CA ALA A 274 -32.94 -25.09 -41.58
C ALA A 274 -33.84 -25.06 -42.84
N PRO A 275 -33.28 -24.58 -43.96
CA PRO A 275 -33.60 -25.20 -45.25
C PRO A 275 -32.36 -25.72 -45.99
N VAL A 276 -32.42 -27.04 -46.22
CA VAL A 276 -32.27 -27.79 -47.48
C VAL A 276 -31.04 -27.59 -48.37
N ASN A 277 -30.32 -28.72 -48.47
CA ASN A 277 -29.35 -29.18 -49.48
C ASN A 277 -29.54 -28.70 -50.93
N VAL A 278 -28.41 -28.43 -51.59
CA VAL A 278 -28.11 -29.01 -52.91
C VAL A 278 -26.64 -29.46 -52.95
N THR A 279 -26.42 -30.73 -53.28
CA THR A 279 -25.16 -31.36 -53.72
C THR A 279 -25.48 -32.11 -55.03
N PRO A 280 -24.54 -32.76 -55.74
CA PRO A 280 -23.10 -32.54 -55.98
C PRO A 280 -22.75 -32.71 -57.50
N THR A 281 -21.48 -32.54 -57.88
CA THR A 281 -20.78 -33.23 -59.01
C THR A 281 -19.35 -32.68 -59.07
N ALA A 282 -18.26 -33.37 -59.41
CA ALA A 282 -17.91 -34.76 -59.65
C ALA A 282 -16.38 -34.89 -59.50
N ALA A 283 -15.89 -36.12 -59.27
CA ALA A 283 -14.47 -36.51 -59.18
C ALA A 283 -13.69 -36.23 -60.49
N THR A 284 -12.35 -36.26 -60.61
CA THR A 284 -11.43 -37.42 -60.42
C THR A 284 -9.94 -36.98 -60.62
N PRO A 285 -8.89 -37.86 -60.66
CA PRO A 285 -7.74 -37.77 -59.75
C PRO A 285 -6.34 -37.67 -60.42
N GLY A 286 -5.29 -37.68 -59.59
CA GLY A 286 -3.89 -37.97 -59.97
C GLY A 286 -2.97 -36.77 -59.69
N ARG A 287 -1.72 -36.93 -59.25
CA ARG A 287 -0.81 -38.07 -59.27
C ARG A 287 0.39 -37.70 -58.36
N SER A 288 0.94 -38.68 -57.66
CA SER A 288 2.16 -38.54 -56.86
C SER A 288 3.38 -38.24 -57.74
N LYS A 289 4.37 -37.55 -57.17
CA LYS A 289 5.82 -37.81 -57.35
C LYS A 289 6.65 -36.98 -56.37
N ASN A 290 7.37 -37.67 -55.50
CA ASN A 290 8.50 -37.13 -54.75
C ASN A 290 9.69 -36.90 -55.70
N LYS A 291 10.49 -35.86 -55.46
CA LYS A 291 11.89 -35.97 -54.98
C LYS A 291 12.57 -34.60 -54.96
N THR A 292 13.00 -34.24 -53.74
CA THR A 292 14.29 -33.63 -53.36
C THR A 292 15.12 -32.93 -54.43
N GLY A 293 15.39 -31.63 -54.22
CA GLY A 293 16.44 -30.94 -54.96
C GLY A 293 16.62 -29.44 -54.81
N ILE A 294 16.11 -28.73 -53.78
CA ILE A 294 16.45 -27.31 -53.56
C ILE A 294 16.50 -26.99 -52.06
N ALA A 295 17.63 -27.27 -51.42
CA ALA A 295 17.87 -26.93 -50.01
C ALA A 295 19.18 -26.15 -49.85
N VAL A 296 19.41 -25.13 -50.69
CA VAL A 296 20.46 -24.11 -50.45
C VAL A 296 20.03 -22.71 -50.94
N ALA A 297 19.14 -22.59 -51.93
CA ALA A 297 18.73 -21.28 -52.48
C ALA A 297 17.62 -20.54 -51.69
N ILE A 298 16.94 -21.20 -50.74
CA ILE A 298 15.83 -20.62 -49.97
C ILE A 298 16.25 -20.23 -48.54
N ALA A 299 17.34 -20.81 -48.02
CA ALA A 299 17.79 -20.56 -46.65
C ALA A 299 18.41 -19.15 -46.50
N LEU A 300 19.18 -18.69 -47.49
CA LEU A 300 19.87 -17.39 -47.45
C LEU A 300 18.91 -16.18 -47.47
N PRO A 301 17.87 -16.12 -48.33
CA PRO A 301 16.88 -15.05 -48.29
C PRO A 301 16.07 -15.05 -47.00
N ILE A 302 15.74 -16.22 -46.44
CA ILE A 302 14.98 -16.33 -45.20
C ILE A 302 15.82 -15.88 -44.01
N VAL A 303 17.10 -16.25 -43.93
CA VAL A 303 18.00 -15.77 -42.88
C VAL A 303 18.21 -14.26 -43.00
N ALA A 304 18.39 -13.72 -44.20
CA ALA A 304 18.50 -12.28 -44.41
C ALA A 304 17.20 -11.54 -44.04
N ALA A 305 16.03 -12.08 -44.38
CA ALA A 305 14.73 -11.52 -44.02
C ALA A 305 14.49 -11.60 -42.51
N VAL A 306 14.87 -12.70 -41.85
CA VAL A 306 14.76 -12.85 -40.38
C VAL A 306 15.73 -11.91 -39.67
N LEU A 307 16.94 -11.69 -40.21
CA LEU A 307 17.88 -10.71 -39.67
C LEU A 307 17.43 -9.26 -39.91
N ALA A 308 16.81 -8.97 -41.06
CA ALA A 308 16.20 -7.67 -41.33
C ALA A 308 14.99 -7.43 -40.42
N ILE A 309 14.11 -8.41 -40.25
CA ILE A 309 12.97 -8.33 -39.35
C ILE A 309 13.44 -8.25 -37.90
N SER A 310 14.47 -8.99 -37.49
CA SER A 310 15.00 -8.93 -36.13
C SER A 310 15.69 -7.60 -35.85
N THR A 311 16.42 -7.03 -36.80
CA THR A 311 17.02 -5.68 -36.66
C THR A 311 15.95 -4.59 -36.67
N ILE A 312 14.90 -4.72 -37.49
CA ILE A 312 13.73 -3.82 -37.48
C ILE A 312 12.95 -3.97 -36.17
N CYS A 313 12.71 -5.18 -35.69
CA CYS A 313 12.09 -5.44 -34.39
C CYS A 313 12.96 -4.94 -33.26
N ILE A 314 14.28 -5.12 -33.29
CA ILE A 314 15.21 -4.58 -32.29
C ILE A 314 15.20 -3.06 -32.37
N PHE A 315 15.14 -2.44 -33.55
CA PHE A 315 15.03 -1.00 -33.73
C PHE A 315 13.69 -0.47 -33.21
N PHE A 316 12.56 -1.14 -33.48
CA PHE A 316 11.24 -0.81 -32.92
C PHE A 316 11.14 -1.09 -31.42
N LEU A 317 11.82 -2.13 -30.93
CA LEU A 317 11.95 -2.44 -29.51
C LEU A 317 12.91 -1.47 -28.83
N TRP A 318 13.92 -0.94 -29.49
CA TRP A 318 14.77 0.16 -29.01
C TRP A 318 14.03 1.49 -29.05
N ARG A 319 13.15 1.69 -30.04
CA ARG A 319 12.26 2.86 -30.13
C ARG A 319 11.10 2.79 -29.13
N ARG A 320 10.62 1.58 -28.79
CA ARG A 320 9.70 1.28 -27.66
C ARG A 320 10.41 1.16 -26.30
N ARG A 321 11.72 0.94 -26.29
CA ARG A 321 12.65 1.07 -25.15
C ARG A 321 13.36 2.42 -25.15
N ARG A 322 12.85 3.42 -25.89
CA ARG A 322 12.75 4.70 -25.22
C ARG A 322 11.95 4.37 -23.97
N PRO A 323 12.45 4.63 -22.76
CA PRO A 323 11.57 4.56 -21.61
C PRO A 323 10.28 5.26 -22.04
N SER A 324 9.12 4.63 -21.78
CA SER A 324 7.94 5.46 -21.55
C SER A 324 8.49 6.58 -20.71
N ARG A 325 8.45 7.79 -21.27
CA ARG A 325 8.67 8.99 -20.51
C ARG A 325 7.68 8.79 -19.37
N GLU A 326 8.16 8.30 -18.22
CA GLU A 326 7.84 8.95 -16.98
C GLU A 326 7.95 10.39 -17.40
N GLN A 327 6.81 11.05 -17.49
CA GLN A 327 6.81 12.47 -17.32
C GLN A 327 7.42 12.63 -15.92
N THR A 328 8.75 12.56 -15.81
CA THR A 328 9.48 13.62 -15.15
C THR A 328 8.77 14.86 -15.63
N PRO A 329 8.07 15.59 -14.73
CA PRO A 329 7.64 16.93 -15.05
C PRO A 329 8.86 17.56 -15.72
N SER A 330 8.69 18.11 -16.93
CA SER A 330 9.78 18.86 -17.53
C SER A 330 10.02 20.04 -16.61
N TYR A 331 10.90 19.86 -15.65
CA TYR A 331 11.61 20.95 -15.06
C TYR A 331 12.51 21.45 -16.18
N SER A 332 12.07 22.51 -16.83
CA SER A 332 12.99 23.62 -17.04
C SER A 332 13.56 23.94 -15.65
N THR A 333 14.68 23.31 -15.29
CA THR A 333 15.46 23.77 -14.15
C THR A 333 15.99 25.11 -14.61
N ASN A 334 15.31 26.18 -14.20
CA ASN A 334 15.76 27.53 -14.53
C ASN A 334 17.10 27.73 -13.81
N ALA A 335 17.98 28.57 -14.36
CA ALA A 335 19.28 28.86 -13.74
C ALA A 335 19.13 29.31 -12.26
N GLU A 336 18.01 29.97 -11.95
CA GLU A 336 17.60 30.43 -10.61
C GLU A 336 17.38 29.28 -9.61
N ASP A 337 16.82 28.14 -10.04
CA ASP A 337 16.59 26.97 -9.15
C ASP A 337 17.92 26.31 -8.74
N ILE A 338 18.91 26.30 -9.64
CA ILE A 338 20.25 25.74 -9.38
C ILE A 338 21.04 26.64 -8.44
N GLU A 339 20.94 27.96 -8.62
CA GLU A 339 21.56 28.95 -7.73
C GLU A 339 20.94 28.93 -6.32
N SER A 340 19.61 28.76 -6.22
CA SER A 340 18.92 28.56 -4.94
C SER A 340 19.35 27.29 -4.22
N ILE A 341 19.62 26.18 -4.93
CA ILE A 341 20.11 24.94 -4.30
C ILE A 341 21.56 25.10 -3.83
N ASN A 342 22.41 25.78 -4.60
CA ASN A 342 23.81 25.99 -4.24
C ASN A 342 23.96 26.87 -2.98
N SER A 343 23.08 27.85 -2.77
CA SER A 343 23.10 28.69 -1.55
C SER A 343 22.67 27.96 -0.27
N LEU A 344 22.02 26.80 -0.40
CA LEU A 344 21.56 25.96 0.71
C LEU A 344 22.57 24.88 1.12
N LEU A 345 23.68 24.74 0.39
CA LEU A 345 24.71 23.76 0.72
C LEU A 345 25.48 24.21 1.97
N LEU A 346 25.37 23.40 3.02
CA LEU A 346 26.11 23.58 4.26
C LEU A 346 27.27 22.57 4.32
N ASP A 347 28.39 23.03 4.84
CA ASP A 347 29.59 22.21 5.00
C ASP A 347 29.46 21.24 6.19
N ILE A 348 29.96 20.00 6.03
CA ILE A 348 29.89 18.99 7.07
C ILE A 348 30.67 19.40 8.32
N SER A 349 31.75 20.17 8.17
CA SER A 349 32.53 20.66 9.32
C SER A 349 31.72 21.64 10.16
N THR A 350 30.92 22.50 9.53
CA THR A 350 29.99 23.41 10.19
C THR A 350 28.93 22.64 10.95
N LEU A 351 28.34 21.60 10.33
CA LEU A 351 27.29 20.81 10.97
C LEU A 351 27.82 19.91 12.10
N ARG A 352 29.03 19.36 11.96
CA ARG A 352 29.72 18.66 13.05
C ARG A 352 29.98 19.59 14.22
N SER A 353 30.49 20.79 13.96
CA SER A 353 30.74 21.78 15.02
C SER A 353 29.42 22.21 15.70
N ALA A 354 28.38 22.48 14.90
CA ALA A 354 27.08 22.91 15.39
C ALA A 354 26.37 21.86 16.26
N THR A 355 26.59 20.57 15.99
CA THR A 355 25.91 19.44 16.66
C THR A 355 26.78 18.73 17.69
N ASP A 356 27.97 19.25 17.99
CA ASP A 356 29.00 18.58 18.81
C ASP A 356 29.30 17.16 18.30
N ASN A 357 29.65 17.08 17.01
CA ASN A 357 29.89 15.86 16.26
C ASN A 357 28.72 14.84 16.35
N PHE A 358 27.48 15.33 16.21
CA PHE A 358 26.26 14.53 16.36
C PHE A 358 26.19 13.81 17.71
N ALA A 359 26.57 14.50 18.80
CA ALA A 359 26.54 13.96 20.14
C ALA A 359 25.16 13.44 20.52
N GLN A 360 25.12 12.34 21.26
CA GLN A 360 23.87 11.74 21.72
C GLN A 360 23.07 12.68 22.64
N SER A 361 23.73 13.59 23.36
CA SER A 361 23.11 14.64 24.18
C SER A 361 22.29 15.64 23.35
N ASN A 362 22.68 15.86 22.09
CA ASN A 362 21.98 16.75 21.16
C ASN A 362 20.88 16.04 20.38
N ARG A 363 20.65 14.74 20.60
CA ARG A 363 19.66 13.98 19.83
C ARG A 363 18.24 14.34 20.24
N LEU A 364 17.45 14.80 19.28
CA LEU A 364 16.05 15.19 19.46
C LEU A 364 15.10 14.00 19.33
N GLY A 365 15.42 13.03 18.46
CA GLY A 365 14.64 11.82 18.21
C GLY A 365 15.27 10.95 17.10
N GLU A 366 14.71 9.77 16.89
CA GLU A 366 15.02 8.90 15.74
C GLU A 366 13.73 8.21 15.28
N GLY A 367 13.49 8.23 13.97
CA GLY A 367 12.37 7.53 13.33
C GLY A 367 12.86 6.67 12.17
N GLY A 368 11.93 6.12 11.38
CA GLY A 368 12.24 5.29 10.21
C GLY A 368 13.08 5.99 9.12
N PHE A 369 13.25 7.30 9.25
CA PHE A 369 13.92 8.18 8.29
C PHE A 369 15.29 8.68 8.77
N GLY A 370 15.73 8.25 9.96
CA GLY A 370 17.02 8.62 10.55
C GLY A 370 16.93 9.43 11.84
N ALA A 371 18.09 9.74 12.41
CA ALA A 371 18.21 10.48 13.65
C ALA A 371 18.21 12.00 13.42
N VAL A 372 17.59 12.74 14.34
CA VAL A 372 17.52 14.20 14.31
C VAL A 372 18.30 14.76 15.49
N TYR A 373 19.17 15.74 15.23
CA TYR A 373 20.03 16.38 16.22
C TYR A 373 19.75 17.88 16.31
N LYS A 374 19.77 18.43 17.51
CA LYS A 374 19.83 19.88 17.74
C LYS A 374 21.24 20.37 17.42
N GLY A 375 21.33 21.53 16.80
CA GLY A 375 22.61 22.23 16.66
C GLY A 375 22.43 23.73 16.72
N VAL A 376 23.56 24.43 16.82
CA VAL A 376 23.63 25.90 16.78
C VAL A 376 24.67 26.29 15.75
N LEU A 377 24.24 27.00 14.70
CA LEU A 377 25.14 27.51 13.66
C LEU A 377 26.04 28.63 14.21
N PRO A 378 27.16 28.96 13.54
CA PRO A 378 28.09 30.01 14.01
C PRO A 378 27.47 31.40 14.19
N ASP A 379 26.39 31.69 13.47
CA ASP A 379 25.60 32.92 13.58
C ASP A 379 24.61 32.91 14.76
N GLY A 380 24.58 31.83 15.54
CA GLY A 380 23.67 31.65 16.67
C GLY A 380 22.32 31.04 16.30
N GLN A 381 22.07 30.74 15.02
CA GLN A 381 20.79 30.16 14.61
C GLN A 381 20.66 28.71 15.12
N GLU A 382 19.62 28.43 15.91
CA GLU A 382 19.27 27.07 16.31
C GLU A 382 18.68 26.28 15.14
N ILE A 383 19.16 25.05 14.95
CA ILE A 383 18.80 24.17 13.83
C ILE A 383 18.47 22.75 14.30
N ALA A 384 17.69 22.05 13.48
CA ALA A 384 17.46 20.62 13.59
C ALA A 384 18.07 19.90 12.38
N VAL A 385 19.05 19.03 12.62
CA VAL A 385 19.78 18.29 11.59
C VAL A 385 19.26 16.86 11.52
N LYS A 386 18.50 16.54 10.47
CA LYS A 386 18.02 15.17 10.17
C LYS A 386 19.08 14.45 9.34
N ARG A 387 19.71 13.44 9.95
CA ARG A 387 20.71 12.58 9.30
C ARG A 387 20.01 11.38 8.69
N LEU A 388 19.91 11.36 7.36
CA LEU A 388 19.21 10.31 6.63
C LEU A 388 19.98 8.99 6.70
N SER A 389 19.27 7.89 6.94
CA SER A 389 19.87 6.55 7.03
C SER A 389 20.58 6.16 5.71
N GLN A 390 21.78 5.58 5.83
CA GLN A 390 22.59 5.16 4.68
C GLN A 390 22.10 3.84 4.04
N SER A 391 21.28 3.05 4.75
CA SER A 391 20.91 1.68 4.34
C SER A 391 19.65 1.56 3.48
N SER A 392 18.95 2.67 3.17
CA SER A 392 17.69 2.61 2.42
C SER A 392 17.77 3.37 1.08
N GLY A 393 17.30 2.75 -0.01
CA GLY A 393 17.06 3.46 -1.28
C GLY A 393 15.98 4.55 -1.16
N GLN A 394 15.26 4.56 -0.04
CA GLN A 394 14.24 5.53 0.31
C GLN A 394 14.83 6.87 0.79
N GLY A 395 15.92 6.87 1.57
CA GLY A 395 16.56 8.12 2.03
C GLY A 395 17.06 9.02 0.88
N ILE A 396 17.49 8.42 -0.24
CA ILE A 396 17.88 9.18 -1.45
C ILE A 396 16.65 9.81 -2.13
N GLN A 397 15.51 9.10 -2.17
CA GLN A 397 14.29 9.63 -2.76
C GLN A 397 13.70 10.75 -1.90
N GLU A 398 13.75 10.61 -0.58
CA GLU A 398 13.33 11.63 0.38
C GLU A 398 14.17 12.89 0.24
N LEU A 399 15.50 12.75 0.19
CA LEU A 399 16.41 13.85 -0.09
C LEU A 399 16.04 14.57 -1.40
N LYS A 400 15.77 13.83 -2.48
CA LYS A 400 15.36 14.42 -3.77
C LYS A 400 14.02 15.15 -3.68
N ASN A 401 13.05 14.58 -2.97
CA ASN A 401 11.73 15.17 -2.79
C ASN A 401 11.83 16.46 -1.97
N GLU A 402 12.50 16.41 -0.82
CA GLU A 402 12.73 17.57 0.05
C GLU A 402 13.52 18.65 -0.69
N LEU A 403 14.60 18.29 -1.40
CA LEU A 403 15.40 19.25 -2.17
C LEU A 403 14.60 19.92 -3.30
N ALA A 404 13.70 19.18 -3.95
CA ALA A 404 12.81 19.72 -4.98
C ALA A 404 11.77 20.71 -4.42
N LEU A 405 11.52 20.69 -3.11
CA LEU A 405 10.53 21.53 -2.43
C LEU A 405 11.13 22.78 -1.77
N VAL A 406 12.45 22.82 -1.55
CA VAL A 406 13.12 23.90 -0.79
C VAL A 406 12.98 25.26 -1.45
N ALA A 407 13.05 25.32 -2.78
CA ALA A 407 12.90 26.57 -3.51
C ALA A 407 11.44 27.08 -3.53
N LYS A 408 10.47 26.27 -3.08
CA LYS A 408 9.04 26.49 -3.36
C LYS A 408 8.17 26.60 -2.12
N LEU A 409 8.63 26.13 -0.96
CA LEU A 409 7.86 26.11 0.26
C LEU A 409 8.30 27.23 1.22
N GLN A 410 7.57 28.35 1.19
CA GLN A 410 7.73 29.41 2.17
C GLN A 410 6.34 29.80 2.71
N HIS A 411 6.01 29.29 3.89
CA HIS A 411 4.74 29.58 4.53
C HIS A 411 4.85 29.44 6.05
N LYS A 412 4.16 30.31 6.80
CA LYS A 412 4.22 30.36 8.28
C LYS A 412 3.79 29.05 8.98
N ASN A 413 3.05 28.19 8.28
CA ASN A 413 2.56 26.90 8.80
C ASN A 413 3.26 25.70 8.16
N LEU A 414 4.42 25.87 7.54
CA LEU A 414 5.29 24.80 7.06
C LEU A 414 6.68 24.98 7.67
N VAL A 415 7.35 23.87 8.02
CA VAL A 415 8.71 23.92 8.56
C VAL A 415 9.68 24.30 7.45
N ARG A 416 10.49 25.32 7.70
CA ARG A 416 11.47 25.82 6.74
C ARG A 416 12.73 24.96 6.74
N LEU A 417 13.12 24.49 5.56
CA LEU A 417 14.46 23.95 5.35
C LEU A 417 15.47 25.11 5.28
N VAL A 418 16.50 25.01 6.10
CA VAL A 418 17.62 25.95 6.20
C VAL A 418 18.74 25.58 5.24
N GLY A 419 19.00 24.29 5.05
CA GLY A 419 20.06 23.83 4.16
C GLY A 419 20.15 22.32 4.04
N VAL A 420 21.10 21.86 3.22
CA VAL A 420 21.40 20.44 3.00
C VAL A 420 22.91 20.21 2.97
N CYS A 421 23.36 19.02 3.39
CA CYS A 421 24.76 18.61 3.28
C CYS A 421 24.85 17.22 2.63
N LEU A 422 25.67 17.12 1.57
CA LEU A 422 25.86 15.92 0.76
C LEU A 422 27.33 15.45 0.71
N GLN A 423 28.16 15.93 1.65
CA GLN A 423 29.60 15.66 1.70
C GLN A 423 29.90 14.34 2.44
N GLU A 424 31.06 13.74 2.16
CA GLU A 424 31.58 12.58 2.90
C GLU A 424 30.62 11.39 3.05
N HIS A 425 29.73 11.15 2.09
CA HIS A 425 28.65 10.15 2.11
C HIS A 425 27.51 10.43 3.11
N GLU A 426 27.57 11.54 3.84
CA GLU A 426 26.48 12.05 4.66
C GLU A 426 25.37 12.65 3.78
N LYS A 427 24.12 12.45 4.21
CA LYS A 427 22.95 13.05 3.58
C LYS A 427 22.14 13.71 4.69
N LEU A 428 22.35 15.00 4.89
CA LEU A 428 21.77 15.76 6.00
C LEU A 428 20.78 16.78 5.46
N LEU A 429 19.63 16.85 6.11
CA LEU A 429 18.63 17.91 5.92
C LEU A 429 18.63 18.78 7.18
N VAL A 430 18.74 20.10 7.01
CA VAL A 430 18.85 21.06 8.10
C VAL A 430 17.61 21.93 8.10
N TYR A 431 16.84 21.89 9.18
CA TYR A 431 15.59 22.64 9.37
C TYR A 431 15.75 23.69 10.47
N GLU A 432 14.82 24.65 10.52
CA GLU A 432 14.65 25.49 11.70
C GLU A 432 14.35 24.64 12.94
N TYR A 433 14.91 25.00 14.09
CA TYR A 433 14.63 24.29 15.33
C TYR A 433 13.23 24.64 15.87
N MET A 434 12.47 23.62 16.26
CA MET A 434 11.11 23.73 16.77
C MET A 434 11.08 23.39 18.27
N PRO A 435 11.12 24.39 19.17
CA PRO A 435 11.37 24.16 20.60
C PRO A 435 10.26 23.39 21.31
N ASN A 436 9.01 23.52 20.86
CA ASN A 436 7.85 22.85 21.44
C ASN A 436 7.55 21.47 20.80
N ARG A 437 8.48 20.94 19.97
CA ARG A 437 8.43 19.60 19.37
C ARG A 437 7.10 19.35 18.61
N SER A 438 6.75 18.09 18.39
CA SER A 438 5.54 17.67 17.66
C SER A 438 4.31 17.63 18.56
N ILE A 439 3.13 17.89 17.98
CA ILE A 439 1.88 17.93 18.76
C ILE A 439 1.55 16.60 19.44
N ASP A 440 1.98 15.46 18.89
CA ASP A 440 1.75 14.14 19.49
C ASP A 440 2.49 13.95 20.83
N THR A 441 3.61 14.65 21.04
CA THR A 441 4.37 14.61 22.29
C THR A 441 3.70 15.39 23.43
N ILE A 442 2.74 16.24 23.10
CA ILE A 442 1.99 17.06 24.06
C ILE A 442 0.56 16.52 24.19
N LEU A 443 -0.14 16.29 23.08
CA LEU A 443 -1.55 15.92 23.02
C LEU A 443 -1.86 14.59 23.72
N PHE A 444 -0.99 13.60 23.57
CA PHE A 444 -1.21 12.25 24.10
C PHE A 444 -0.52 11.99 25.44
N ASP A 445 0.15 13.01 26.00
CA ASP A 445 0.73 12.96 27.34
C ASP A 445 -0.32 13.52 28.33
N PRO A 446 -0.81 12.74 29.31
CA PRO A 446 -1.86 13.18 30.22
C PRO A 446 -1.54 14.44 31.02
N GLU A 447 -0.26 14.71 31.29
CA GLU A 447 0.15 15.90 32.02
C GLU A 447 0.36 17.09 31.09
N LYS A 448 1.01 16.88 29.95
CA LYS A 448 1.29 17.97 29.00
C LYS A 448 0.11 18.36 28.13
N SER A 449 -0.91 17.51 27.98
CA SER A 449 -2.11 17.83 27.16
C SER A 449 -2.82 19.11 27.62
N LYS A 450 -2.67 19.46 28.91
CA LYS A 450 -3.15 20.71 29.53
C LYS A 450 -2.47 21.96 28.97
N GLU A 451 -1.26 21.84 28.41
CA GLU A 451 -0.53 22.92 27.75
C GLU A 451 -1.19 23.32 26.42
N LEU A 452 -1.88 22.39 25.76
CA LEU A 452 -2.72 22.63 24.58
C LEU A 452 -4.16 22.92 25.01
N ASP A 453 -4.38 24.12 25.56
CA ASP A 453 -5.72 24.63 25.80
C ASP A 453 -6.56 24.75 24.52
N TRP A 454 -7.86 25.03 24.68
CA TRP A 454 -8.79 25.17 23.56
C TRP A 454 -8.29 26.16 22.49
N GLY A 455 -7.78 27.32 22.91
CA GLY A 455 -7.30 28.35 21.99
C GLY A 455 -6.12 27.85 21.15
N LYS A 456 -5.17 27.17 21.78
CA LYS A 456 -4.03 26.56 21.09
C LYS A 456 -4.44 25.41 20.18
N ARG A 457 -5.44 24.58 20.55
CA ARG A 457 -5.96 23.52 19.68
C ARG A 457 -6.65 24.08 18.43
N VAL A 458 -7.47 25.12 18.58
CA VAL A 458 -8.09 25.81 17.44
C VAL A 458 -7.03 26.51 16.58
N LYS A 459 -6.04 27.17 17.19
CA LYS A 459 -4.88 27.75 16.46
C LYS A 459 -4.14 26.66 15.68
N THR A 460 -4.00 25.46 16.26
CA THR A 460 -3.36 24.30 15.64
C THR A 460 -4.15 23.83 14.43
N ILE A 461 -5.45 23.54 14.58
CA ILE A 461 -6.34 23.12 13.49
C ILE A 461 -6.33 24.14 12.34
N ASN A 462 -6.51 25.42 12.64
CA ASN A 462 -6.50 26.50 11.65
C ASN A 462 -5.13 26.67 10.96
N GLY A 463 -4.04 26.47 11.69
CA GLY A 463 -2.70 26.56 11.11
C GLY A 463 -2.41 25.40 10.15
N ILE A 464 -2.77 24.17 10.52
CA ILE A 464 -2.63 22.99 9.64
C ILE A 464 -3.50 23.18 8.38
N ALA A 465 -4.75 23.63 8.54
CA ALA A 465 -5.65 23.85 7.41
C ALA A 465 -5.11 24.89 6.41
N ARG A 466 -4.53 25.99 6.90
CA ARG A 466 -3.84 26.99 6.06
C ARG A 466 -2.58 26.44 5.40
N GLY A 467 -1.78 25.65 6.12
CA GLY A 467 -0.59 24.99 5.56
C GLY A 467 -0.95 24.04 4.41
N LEU A 468 -2.00 23.22 4.59
CA LEU A 468 -2.47 22.31 3.55
C LEU A 468 -3.09 23.04 2.35
N GLN A 469 -3.90 24.08 2.57
CA GLN A 469 -4.42 24.90 1.46
C GLN A 469 -3.26 25.46 0.62
N TYR A 470 -2.22 25.99 1.27
CA TYR A 470 -1.06 26.48 0.54
C TYR A 470 -0.41 25.39 -0.33
N LEU A 471 -0.22 24.18 0.21
CA LEU A 471 0.33 23.05 -0.54
C LEU A 471 -0.57 22.62 -1.71
N HIS A 472 -1.89 22.65 -1.53
CA HIS A 472 -2.84 22.09 -2.51
C HIS A 472 -3.29 23.09 -3.58
N GLU A 473 -3.39 24.37 -3.22
CA GLU A 473 -4.14 25.39 -3.96
C GLU A 473 -3.31 26.66 -4.24
N ASP A 474 -2.53 27.17 -3.28
CA ASP A 474 -1.88 28.49 -3.42
C ASP A 474 -0.42 28.44 -3.90
N SER A 475 0.25 27.29 -3.78
CA SER A 475 1.63 27.12 -4.21
C SER A 475 1.73 26.98 -5.74
N GLN A 476 2.88 27.36 -6.30
CA GLN A 476 3.12 27.31 -7.76
C GLN A 476 2.93 25.91 -8.36
N LEU A 477 3.21 24.88 -7.57
CA LEU A 477 2.96 23.49 -7.92
C LEU A 477 2.11 22.87 -6.84
N LYS A 478 1.11 22.10 -7.24
CA LYS A 478 0.28 21.35 -6.32
C LYS A 478 1.10 20.24 -5.66
N ILE A 479 1.19 20.27 -4.35
CA ILE A 479 2.00 19.36 -3.54
C ILE A 479 1.10 18.52 -2.64
N ILE A 480 1.23 17.21 -2.71
CA ILE A 480 0.49 16.26 -1.84
C ILE A 480 1.46 15.70 -0.82
N HIS A 481 1.15 15.84 0.47
CA HIS A 481 2.02 15.47 1.59
C HIS A 481 2.14 13.95 1.79
N ARG A 482 1.00 13.23 1.72
CA ARG A 482 0.88 11.75 1.84
C ARG A 482 1.21 11.13 3.19
N ASP A 483 1.82 11.86 4.12
CA ASP A 483 2.08 11.39 5.50
C ASP A 483 1.74 12.46 6.56
N LEU A 484 0.61 13.14 6.41
CA LEU A 484 0.15 14.09 7.42
C LEU A 484 -0.34 13.33 8.66
N LYS A 485 0.22 13.64 9.83
CA LYS A 485 -0.10 13.02 11.13
C LYS A 485 0.35 13.89 12.28
N ALA A 486 -0.06 13.55 13.51
CA ALA A 486 0.26 14.33 14.70
C ALA A 486 1.78 14.48 14.95
N SER A 487 2.60 13.45 14.69
CA SER A 487 4.05 13.54 14.85
C SER A 487 4.76 14.37 13.77
N ASN A 488 4.08 14.70 12.67
CA ASN A 488 4.62 15.53 11.58
C ASN A 488 4.15 16.99 11.65
N VAL A 489 3.43 17.40 12.71
CA VAL A 489 3.10 18.81 12.97
C VAL A 489 3.90 19.29 14.17
N LEU A 490 4.85 20.19 13.92
CA LEU A 490 5.75 20.77 14.93
C LEU A 490 5.24 22.12 15.43
N LEU A 491 5.65 22.53 16.63
CA LEU A 491 5.27 23.78 17.26
C LEU A 491 6.49 24.68 17.48
N ASP A 492 6.40 25.92 17.00
CA ASP A 492 7.41 26.95 17.27
C ASP A 492 7.27 27.50 18.69
N SER A 493 8.11 28.47 19.07
CA SER A 493 8.08 29.12 20.40
C SER A 493 6.72 29.69 20.77
N ASP A 494 5.93 30.12 19.79
CA ASP A 494 4.62 30.74 19.98
C ASP A 494 3.46 29.72 19.86
N TYR A 495 3.77 28.42 19.87
CA TYR A 495 2.80 27.34 19.63
C TYR A 495 2.08 27.49 18.28
N THR A 496 2.75 28.04 17.27
CA THR A 496 2.24 28.05 15.91
C THR A 496 2.56 26.70 15.26
N PRO A 497 1.57 26.00 14.68
CA PRO A 497 1.79 24.71 14.05
C PRO A 497 2.51 24.88 12.70
N LYS A 498 3.47 24.00 12.45
CA LYS A 498 4.16 23.89 11.16
C LYS A 498 4.20 22.43 10.71
N ILE A 499 3.72 22.17 9.50
CA ILE A 499 3.77 20.86 8.86
C ILE A 499 5.21 20.55 8.44
N SER A 500 5.65 19.32 8.70
CA SER A 500 7.01 18.85 8.48
C SER A 500 7.02 17.46 7.83
N ASP A 501 8.21 17.01 7.41
CA ASP A 501 8.48 15.69 6.81
C ASP A 501 7.79 15.48 5.45
N PHE A 502 8.31 16.19 4.44
CA PHE A 502 7.90 16.11 3.04
C PHE A 502 8.64 15.01 2.28
N GLY A 503 9.33 14.10 2.97
CA GLY A 503 10.08 13.00 2.33
C GLY A 503 9.22 12.13 1.41
N LEU A 504 7.92 12.02 1.70
CA LEU A 504 6.95 11.27 0.88
C LEU A 504 6.12 12.15 -0.08
N ALA A 505 6.34 13.46 -0.06
CA ALA A 505 5.55 14.40 -0.84
C ALA A 505 5.73 14.23 -2.35
N ARG A 506 4.70 14.59 -3.11
CA ARG A 506 4.69 14.52 -4.58
C ARG A 506 4.23 15.85 -5.19
N LEU A 507 4.92 16.27 -6.24
CA LEU A 507 4.60 17.47 -7.00
C LEU A 507 3.78 17.12 -8.25
N PHE A 508 2.70 17.86 -8.48
CA PHE A 508 1.85 17.74 -9.66
C PHE A 508 2.07 18.91 -10.59
N GLY A 509 2.22 18.62 -11.90
CA GLY A 509 2.16 19.62 -12.96
C GLY A 509 0.84 19.53 -13.74
N GLY A 510 0.16 20.66 -13.93
CA GLY A 510 -1.07 20.78 -14.73
C GLY A 510 -2.37 20.31 -14.04
N ASP A 511 -3.44 20.12 -14.83
CA ASP A 511 -4.82 19.84 -14.36
C ASP A 511 -5.09 18.42 -13.85
N ARG A 512 -4.06 17.59 -13.63
CA ARG A 512 -4.26 16.22 -13.12
C ARG A 512 -4.65 16.27 -11.64
N SER A 513 -5.80 15.69 -11.30
CA SER A 513 -6.38 15.70 -9.95
C SER A 513 -6.07 14.46 -9.11
N ARG A 514 -5.54 13.39 -9.71
CA ARG A 514 -5.27 12.10 -9.05
C ARG A 514 -4.18 11.30 -9.76
N GLU A 515 -3.38 10.56 -8.99
CA GLU A 515 -2.39 9.60 -9.50
C GLU A 515 -2.49 8.24 -8.81
N ILE A 516 -1.85 7.24 -9.42
CA ILE A 516 -1.81 5.85 -8.95
C ILE A 516 -0.34 5.51 -8.69
N THR A 517 -0.03 5.05 -7.47
CA THR A 517 1.28 4.51 -7.13
C THR A 517 1.19 3.00 -6.90
N SER A 518 2.18 2.25 -7.39
CA SER A 518 2.37 0.83 -7.04
C SER A 518 2.97 0.63 -5.65
N ARG A 519 3.55 1.70 -5.06
CA ARG A 519 4.16 1.71 -3.72
C ARG A 519 3.34 2.61 -2.79
N VAL A 520 2.54 2.00 -1.93
CA VAL A 520 1.80 2.68 -0.85
C VAL A 520 2.76 2.93 0.32
N VAL A 521 2.80 4.17 0.81
CA VAL A 521 3.71 4.63 1.89
C VAL A 521 2.99 5.66 2.75
N GLY A 522 3.24 5.69 4.05
CA GLY A 522 2.56 6.60 4.98
C GLY A 522 2.17 5.87 6.26
N THR A 523 1.46 6.56 7.14
CA THR A 523 1.14 6.05 8.48
C THR A 523 -0.28 5.48 8.54
N TYR A 524 -0.41 4.21 8.95
CA TYR A 524 -1.70 3.57 9.19
C TYR A 524 -2.55 4.38 10.18
N GLY A 525 -3.87 4.41 9.99
CA GLY A 525 -4.81 5.27 10.73
C GLY A 525 -5.03 6.64 10.11
N TYR A 526 -4.04 7.20 9.41
CA TYR A 526 -4.16 8.49 8.70
C TYR A 526 -4.34 8.35 7.20
N MET A 527 -3.99 7.20 6.62
CA MET A 527 -4.13 6.96 5.19
C MET A 527 -5.61 6.83 4.79
N SER A 528 -6.01 7.55 3.74
CA SER A 528 -7.34 7.41 3.18
C SER A 528 -7.57 6.01 2.59
N PRO A 529 -8.82 5.50 2.59
CA PRO A 529 -9.11 4.14 2.12
C PRO A 529 -8.66 3.89 0.67
N GLU A 530 -8.92 4.84 -0.23
CA GLU A 530 -8.53 4.70 -1.64
C GLU A 530 -7.02 4.69 -1.84
N TYR A 531 -6.27 5.37 -0.97
CA TYR A 531 -4.81 5.40 -1.01
C TYR A 531 -4.22 4.11 -0.43
N ALA A 532 -4.68 3.71 0.77
CA ALA A 532 -4.23 2.50 1.44
C ALA A 532 -4.52 1.24 0.61
N MET A 533 -5.69 1.17 -0.04
CA MET A 533 -6.15 -0.04 -0.72
C MET A 533 -5.76 -0.11 -2.20
N ARG A 534 -5.69 1.03 -2.90
CA ARG A 534 -5.49 1.07 -4.37
C ARG A 534 -4.27 1.88 -4.80
N GLY A 535 -3.54 2.47 -3.86
CA GLY A 535 -2.44 3.40 -4.16
C GLY A 535 -2.92 4.68 -4.85
N HIS A 536 -4.20 5.02 -4.77
CA HIS A 536 -4.74 6.25 -5.33
C HIS A 536 -4.52 7.40 -4.37
N TYR A 537 -3.67 8.35 -4.73
CA TYR A 537 -3.46 9.55 -3.92
C TYR A 537 -3.91 10.80 -4.68
N SER A 538 -4.42 11.76 -3.92
CA SER A 538 -4.85 13.08 -4.38
C SER A 538 -4.79 14.05 -3.21
N ILE A 539 -5.05 15.34 -3.46
CA ILE A 539 -5.21 16.33 -2.38
C ILE A 539 -6.27 15.88 -1.36
N LYS A 540 -7.30 15.13 -1.80
CA LYS A 540 -8.36 14.60 -0.93
C LYS A 540 -7.86 13.50 0.01
N SER A 541 -6.71 12.88 -0.27
CA SER A 541 -6.08 11.92 0.63
C SER A 541 -5.47 12.63 1.84
N ASP A 542 -4.83 13.80 1.64
CA ASP A 542 -4.36 14.65 2.74
C ASP A 542 -5.53 15.26 3.54
N VAL A 543 -6.64 15.60 2.87
CA VAL A 543 -7.88 16.06 3.56
C VAL A 543 -8.39 14.99 4.53
N PHE A 544 -8.37 13.72 4.14
CA PHE A 544 -8.74 12.62 5.03
C PHE A 544 -7.83 12.57 6.26
N SER A 545 -6.51 12.61 6.06
CA SER A 545 -5.53 12.62 7.16
C SER A 545 -5.73 13.82 8.09
N PHE A 546 -6.08 14.98 7.54
CA PHE A 546 -6.43 16.18 8.31
C PHE A 546 -7.70 16.00 9.15
N GLY A 547 -8.72 15.34 8.60
CA GLY A 547 -9.94 15.00 9.33
C GLY A 547 -9.68 14.10 10.54
N VAL A 548 -8.86 13.06 10.37
CA VAL A 548 -8.38 12.22 11.48
C VAL A 548 -7.66 13.09 12.52
N LEU A 549 -6.78 13.98 12.07
CA LEU A 549 -5.99 14.83 12.95
C LEU A 549 -6.85 15.80 13.78
N ILE A 550 -7.92 16.37 13.21
CA ILE A 550 -8.89 17.17 13.97
C ILE A 550 -9.48 16.32 15.10
N LEU A 551 -9.92 15.11 14.80
CA LEU A 551 -10.59 14.24 15.77
C LEU A 551 -9.63 13.80 16.88
N GLU A 552 -8.37 13.54 16.57
CA GLU A 552 -7.33 13.32 17.59
C GLU A 552 -7.13 14.56 18.47
N ILE A 553 -7.00 15.75 17.88
CA ILE A 553 -6.81 17.01 18.60
C ILE A 553 -7.98 17.28 19.55
N LEU A 554 -9.22 16.95 19.18
CA LEU A 554 -10.39 17.20 20.02
C LEU A 554 -10.57 16.15 21.13
N THR A 555 -10.28 14.89 20.84
CA THR A 555 -10.50 13.77 21.77
C THR A 555 -9.30 13.51 22.68
N GLY A 556 -8.10 13.95 22.29
CA GLY A 556 -6.85 13.57 22.97
C GLY A 556 -6.52 12.08 22.84
N ARG A 557 -7.13 11.38 21.88
CA ARG A 557 -6.98 9.92 21.67
C ARG A 557 -6.26 9.66 20.36
N ARG A 558 -5.38 8.65 20.36
CA ARG A 558 -4.67 8.22 19.15
C ARG A 558 -5.61 7.43 18.23
N SER A 559 -5.51 7.68 16.93
CA SER A 559 -6.23 6.93 15.88
C SER A 559 -5.71 5.50 15.73
N SER A 560 -4.40 5.29 15.89
CA SER A 560 -3.81 3.95 15.99
C SER A 560 -3.92 3.46 17.43
N GLY A 561 -4.70 2.40 17.67
CA GLY A 561 -5.02 1.87 18.99
C GLY A 561 -3.79 1.77 19.90
N SER A 562 -3.88 2.35 21.10
CA SER A 562 -2.96 2.03 22.17
C SER A 562 -3.08 0.52 22.48
N ILE A 563 -1.94 -0.09 22.77
CA ILE A 563 -1.80 -1.49 23.17
C ILE A 563 -2.50 -1.67 24.51
N ASN A 564 -3.83 -1.80 24.49
CA ASN A 564 -4.69 -2.24 25.58
C ASN A 564 -5.81 -3.06 24.94
N ILE A 565 -5.61 -4.38 24.96
CA ILE A 565 -6.37 -5.41 24.23
C ILE A 565 -7.86 -5.48 24.67
N GLU A 566 -8.22 -4.84 25.78
CA GLU A 566 -9.57 -4.91 26.33
C GLU A 566 -10.56 -3.88 25.76
N GLN A 567 -10.11 -2.75 25.17
CA GLN A 567 -11.01 -1.64 24.79
C GLN A 567 -10.67 -0.95 23.45
N SER A 568 -10.05 -1.64 22.49
CA SER A 568 -9.66 -1.05 21.20
C SER A 568 -10.86 -0.77 20.27
N ILE A 569 -11.65 0.26 20.57
CA ILE A 569 -12.60 0.85 19.62
C ILE A 569 -11.81 1.81 18.73
N ASP A 570 -11.94 1.65 17.42
CA ASP A 570 -11.38 2.56 16.42
C ASP A 570 -11.89 4.00 16.65
N LEU A 571 -11.00 5.01 16.58
CA LEU A 571 -11.31 6.39 16.95
C LEU A 571 -12.48 6.97 16.13
N LEU A 572 -12.49 6.73 14.83
CA LEU A 572 -13.52 7.29 13.96
C LEU A 572 -14.86 6.57 14.15
N SER A 573 -14.85 5.28 14.44
CA SER A 573 -16.03 4.51 14.84
C SER A 573 -16.62 5.04 16.15
N LEU A 574 -15.77 5.29 17.16
CA LEU A 574 -16.17 5.87 18.45
C LEU A 574 -16.77 7.28 18.27
N VAL A 575 -16.09 8.13 17.50
CA VAL A 575 -16.57 9.49 17.21
C VAL A 575 -17.90 9.45 16.47
N TRP A 576 -18.05 8.56 15.49
CA TRP A 576 -19.28 8.43 14.74
C TRP A 576 -20.45 7.97 15.61
N GLU A 577 -20.24 6.98 16.48
CA GLU A 577 -21.25 6.53 17.44
C GLU A 577 -21.74 7.69 18.31
N HIS A 578 -20.81 8.35 19.00
CA HIS A 578 -21.13 9.48 19.88
C HIS A 578 -21.70 10.70 19.13
N TRP A 579 -21.35 10.90 17.86
CA TRP A 579 -21.95 11.91 17.00
C TRP A 579 -23.43 11.58 16.75
N THR A 580 -23.74 10.33 16.38
CA THR A 580 -25.13 9.91 16.10
C THR A 580 -26.01 9.86 17.34
N THR A 581 -25.46 9.54 18.51
CA THR A 581 -26.18 9.52 19.80
C THR A 581 -26.21 10.87 20.51
N ARG A 582 -25.62 11.92 19.91
CA ARG A 582 -25.51 13.28 20.49
C ARG A 582 -24.76 13.34 21.83
N THR A 583 -23.82 12.43 22.05
CA THR A 583 -23.01 12.33 23.29
C THR A 583 -21.53 12.66 23.04
N ILE A 584 -21.21 13.42 21.99
CA ILE A 584 -19.84 13.72 21.58
C ILE A 584 -19.00 14.42 22.66
N VAL A 585 -19.63 15.23 23.51
CA VAL A 585 -18.98 15.92 24.63
C VAL A 585 -18.34 14.93 25.63
N GLU A 586 -18.87 13.71 25.72
CA GLU A 586 -18.38 12.68 26.65
C GLU A 586 -17.01 12.14 26.25
N ILE A 587 -16.70 12.07 24.96
CA ILE A 587 -15.43 11.55 24.45
C ILE A 587 -14.36 12.62 24.21
N MET A 588 -14.71 13.89 24.45
CA MET A 588 -13.76 15.00 24.36
C MET A 588 -12.68 14.88 25.42
N ASP A 589 -11.51 15.41 25.08
CA ASP A 589 -10.38 15.44 25.99
C ASP A 589 -10.79 16.08 27.33
N PRO A 590 -10.57 15.40 28.47
CA PRO A 590 -10.92 15.93 29.79
C PRO A 590 -10.35 17.32 30.07
N SER A 591 -9.19 17.66 29.49
CA SER A 591 -8.56 18.98 29.62
C SER A 591 -9.39 20.13 29.01
N LEU A 592 -10.32 19.81 28.10
CA LEU A 592 -11.19 20.76 27.42
C LEU A 592 -12.58 20.92 28.08
N ARG A 593 -12.98 20.00 28.96
CA ARG A 593 -14.31 19.99 29.59
C ARG A 593 -14.52 21.28 30.39
N GLY A 594 -15.62 21.99 30.10
CA GLY A 594 -16.00 23.24 30.75
C GLY A 594 -15.19 24.48 30.36
N LYS A 595 -14.20 24.35 29.46
CA LYS A 595 -13.31 25.45 29.02
C LYS A 595 -13.46 25.83 27.55
N ALA A 596 -14.05 24.96 26.75
CA ALA A 596 -14.23 25.16 25.31
C ALA A 596 -15.71 25.46 24.99
N PRO A 597 -16.02 26.43 24.11
CA PRO A 597 -17.38 26.67 23.64
C PRO A 597 -17.93 25.44 22.90
N ALA A 598 -19.02 24.86 23.40
CA ALA A 598 -19.59 23.63 22.88
C ALA A 598 -19.91 23.72 21.38
N GLU A 599 -20.44 24.85 20.92
CA GLU A 599 -20.77 25.07 19.51
C GLU A 599 -19.53 25.01 18.59
N GLN A 600 -18.43 25.67 18.97
CA GLN A 600 -17.19 25.64 18.19
C GLN A 600 -16.58 24.23 18.17
N MET A 601 -16.72 23.48 19.27
CA MET A 601 -16.27 22.11 19.37
C MET A 601 -17.07 21.17 18.47
N LEU A 602 -18.40 21.24 18.54
CA LEU A 602 -19.30 20.47 17.67
C LEU A 602 -19.01 20.75 16.20
N LYS A 603 -18.79 22.02 15.86
CA LYS A 603 -18.40 22.44 14.52
C LYS A 603 -17.08 21.82 14.06
N CYS A 604 -16.05 21.79 14.92
CA CYS A 604 -14.78 21.15 14.57
C CYS A 604 -14.95 19.63 14.37
N VAL A 605 -15.73 18.95 15.21
CA VAL A 605 -16.05 17.52 15.01
C VAL A 605 -16.75 17.29 13.68
N HIS A 606 -17.75 18.12 13.36
CA HIS A 606 -18.50 18.05 12.11
C HIS A 606 -17.57 18.19 10.90
N ILE A 607 -16.69 19.19 10.90
CA ILE A 607 -15.69 19.40 9.84
C ILE A 607 -14.75 18.19 9.75
N GLY A 608 -14.29 17.65 10.88
CA GLY A 608 -13.48 16.43 10.93
C GLY A 608 -14.19 15.25 10.25
N LEU A 609 -15.47 15.04 10.56
CA LEU A 609 -16.31 14.00 9.95
C LEU A 609 -16.49 14.20 8.43
N LEU A 610 -16.69 15.43 7.96
CA LEU A 610 -16.75 15.75 6.52
C LEU A 610 -15.42 15.48 5.80
N CYS A 611 -14.29 15.61 6.51
CA CYS A 611 -12.97 15.34 5.93
C CYS A 611 -12.67 13.84 5.81
N VAL A 612 -13.23 12.99 6.69
CA VAL A 612 -12.97 11.53 6.71
C VAL A 612 -13.99 10.69 5.94
N GLN A 613 -14.71 11.29 4.99
CA GLN A 613 -15.67 10.58 4.14
C GLN A 613 -14.97 9.53 3.27
N ASP A 614 -15.62 8.37 3.05
CA ASP A 614 -15.02 7.27 2.28
C ASP A 614 -14.72 7.67 0.84
N ASN A 615 -15.72 8.24 0.15
CA ASN A 615 -15.56 8.72 -1.20
C ASN A 615 -14.81 10.07 -1.21
N PRO A 616 -13.68 10.19 -1.93
CA PRO A 616 -12.90 11.44 -2.01
C PRO A 616 -13.68 12.64 -2.55
N VAL A 617 -14.74 12.41 -3.34
CA VAL A 617 -15.57 13.49 -3.90
C VAL A 617 -16.34 14.21 -2.79
N ASP A 618 -16.77 13.49 -1.76
CA ASP A 618 -17.60 14.01 -0.67
C ASP A 618 -16.77 14.78 0.38
N ARG A 619 -15.43 14.68 0.31
CA ARG A 619 -14.52 15.45 1.16
C ARG A 619 -14.43 16.90 0.66
N PRO A 620 -14.46 17.93 1.53
CA PRO A 620 -14.30 19.31 1.10
C PRO A 620 -12.88 19.61 0.56
N MET A 621 -12.73 20.73 -0.17
CA MET A 621 -11.40 21.30 -0.46
C MET A 621 -10.85 22.04 0.76
N MET A 622 -9.53 22.25 0.84
CA MET A 622 -8.94 22.89 2.01
C MET A 622 -9.30 24.37 2.12
N SER A 623 -9.48 25.08 1.00
CA SER A 623 -10.09 26.42 1.00
C SER A 623 -11.49 26.43 1.60
N THR A 624 -12.33 25.46 1.24
CA THR A 624 -13.68 25.30 1.83
C THR A 624 -13.59 25.03 3.32
N VAL A 625 -12.69 24.14 3.75
CA VAL A 625 -12.42 23.86 5.17
C VAL A 625 -12.00 25.13 5.93
N ASN A 626 -11.12 25.96 5.36
CA ASN A 626 -10.70 27.21 6.00
C ASN A 626 -11.87 28.19 6.17
N VAL A 627 -12.75 28.31 5.16
CA VAL A 627 -13.98 29.11 5.25
C VAL A 627 -14.91 28.55 6.33
N MET A 628 -15.10 27.23 6.35
CA MET A 628 -15.90 26.56 7.38
C MET A 628 -15.35 26.85 8.77
N LEU A 629 -14.04 26.78 8.98
CA LEU A 629 -13.41 27.05 10.28
C LEU A 629 -13.54 28.52 10.70
N SER A 630 -13.38 29.48 9.78
CA SER A 630 -13.37 30.91 10.09
C SER A 630 -14.76 31.54 10.27
N SER A 631 -15.78 31.02 9.59
CA SER A 631 -17.09 31.70 9.49
C SER A 631 -18.10 31.17 10.51
N GLY A 632 -18.81 32.06 11.21
CA GLY A 632 -19.84 31.69 12.19
C GLY A 632 -21.16 31.19 11.59
N SER A 633 -21.40 31.41 10.30
CA SER A 633 -22.73 31.29 9.67
C SER A 633 -22.81 30.34 8.45
N VAL A 634 -21.83 29.46 8.27
CA VAL A 634 -21.80 28.54 7.11
C VAL A 634 -22.66 27.31 7.40
N SER A 635 -23.66 27.05 6.55
CA SER A 635 -24.42 25.81 6.58
C SER A 635 -23.54 24.63 6.16
N LEU A 636 -23.41 23.64 7.05
CA LEU A 636 -22.61 22.43 6.82
C LEU A 636 -23.50 21.28 6.38
N GLN A 637 -23.11 20.57 5.32
CA GLN A 637 -23.80 19.35 4.90
C GLN A 637 -23.69 18.27 5.98
N ALA A 638 -24.70 17.40 6.09
CA ALA A 638 -24.62 16.27 7.02
C ALA A 638 -23.54 15.27 6.56
N PRO A 639 -22.59 14.88 7.43
CA PRO A 639 -21.58 13.89 7.08
C PRO A 639 -22.24 12.52 6.95
N LEU A 640 -21.76 11.68 6.04
CA LEU A 640 -22.13 10.26 5.98
C LEU A 640 -21.26 9.47 6.96
N LYS A 641 -21.68 8.23 7.23
CA LYS A 641 -20.93 7.30 8.08
C LYS A 641 -19.54 7.05 7.47
N PRO A 642 -18.45 7.35 8.21
CA PRO A 642 -17.11 6.95 7.80
C PRO A 642 -17.01 5.43 7.67
N VAL A 643 -16.33 4.92 6.65
CA VAL A 643 -16.17 3.47 6.44
C VAL A 643 -15.10 2.92 7.39
N PHE A 644 -15.47 1.89 8.18
CA PHE A 644 -14.58 1.14 9.08
C PHE A 644 -14.76 -0.37 8.98
N PHE A 645 -13.64 -1.10 9.04
CA PHE A 645 -13.57 -2.51 9.38
C PHE A 645 -12.19 -2.77 10.02
N ILE A 646 -12.07 -3.33 11.24
CA ILE A 646 -12.23 -4.76 11.60
C ILE A 646 -13.05 -4.93 12.92
N PRO A 647 -14.07 -5.81 12.99
CA PRO A 647 -14.72 -6.25 14.22
C PRO A 647 -13.94 -7.37 14.93
N LYS A 648 -13.99 -7.37 16.26
CA LYS A 648 -13.47 -8.45 17.12
C LYS A 648 -14.14 -9.80 16.79
N SER A 649 -13.32 -10.84 16.68
CA SER A 649 -13.71 -12.23 16.94
C SER A 649 -14.10 -12.36 18.42
N GLY A 650 -15.33 -12.81 18.68
CA GLY A 650 -15.85 -13.10 20.00
C GLY A 650 -16.44 -14.50 20.01
N TYR A 651 -15.87 -15.35 20.85
CA TYR A 651 -16.18 -16.75 21.07
C TYR A 651 -17.67 -17.00 21.39
N TYR A 652 -18.15 -18.19 21.02
CA TYR A 652 -19.47 -18.76 21.31
C TYR A 652 -19.96 -18.53 22.75
N SER A 653 -21.23 -18.10 22.87
CA SER A 653 -22.18 -18.72 23.82
C SER A 653 -23.62 -18.53 23.33
N THR A 654 -24.19 -19.65 22.84
CA THR A 654 -25.56 -20.19 23.06
C THR A 654 -26.63 -19.26 23.67
N VAL A 655 -27.94 -19.22 23.33
CA VAL A 655 -28.89 -20.10 22.60
C VAL A 655 -30.31 -19.46 22.79
N TYR A 656 -31.27 -19.73 21.88
CA TYR A 656 -32.75 -19.48 21.93
C TYR A 656 -33.24 -18.00 21.85
N SER A 657 -34.33 -17.63 21.17
CA SER A 657 -35.38 -18.37 20.46
C SER A 657 -36.07 -17.49 19.41
N GLU A 658 -36.74 -18.19 18.50
CA GLU A 658 -37.62 -17.80 17.40
C GLU A 658 -38.69 -16.73 17.73
N SER A 659 -39.09 -15.94 16.71
CA SER A 659 -40.43 -16.08 16.12
C SER A 659 -40.66 -15.09 14.97
N TYR A 660 -40.94 -15.63 13.78
CA TYR A 660 -41.68 -14.93 12.74
C TYR A 660 -43.10 -14.58 13.21
N PRO A 661 -43.75 -13.58 12.59
CA PRO A 661 -45.05 -13.88 12.03
C PRO A 661 -45.17 -13.50 10.55
N ALA A 662 -45.91 -14.35 9.83
CA ALA A 662 -46.36 -14.15 8.47
C ALA A 662 -47.63 -13.29 8.39
N ALA A 663 -47.66 -12.47 7.33
CA ALA A 663 -48.77 -11.96 6.51
C ALA A 663 -50.21 -11.85 7.06
N SER A 664 -50.80 -10.66 6.90
CA SER A 664 -52.15 -10.48 6.32
C SER A 664 -52.39 -9.05 5.79
N GLN A 665 -53.25 -9.00 4.77
CA GLN A 665 -53.58 -7.93 3.81
C GLN A 665 -54.17 -6.62 4.39
N SER A 666 -53.94 -5.48 3.70
CA SER A 666 -54.95 -4.72 2.93
C SER A 666 -54.77 -3.19 2.94
N THR A 667 -54.60 -2.63 1.73
CA THR A 667 -55.06 -1.32 1.19
C THR A 667 -55.02 -0.03 2.03
N GLY A 668 -54.32 0.99 1.51
CA GLY A 668 -54.61 2.40 1.83
C GLY A 668 -53.54 3.39 1.36
N ASN A 669 -53.91 4.27 0.44
CA ASN A 669 -53.12 5.40 -0.10
C ASN A 669 -52.39 6.24 0.97
N GLY A 670 -51.15 6.67 0.72
CA GLY A 670 -50.48 7.69 1.54
C GLY A 670 -49.04 8.01 1.14
N LYS A 671 -48.88 9.11 0.40
CA LYS A 671 -47.69 9.96 0.17
C LYS A 671 -46.34 9.52 0.77
N SER A 672 -45.34 9.38 -0.10
CA SER A 672 -43.91 9.39 0.23
C SER A 672 -43.50 10.73 0.85
N GLY A 673 -43.13 10.71 2.13
CA GLY A 673 -42.41 11.77 2.82
C GLY A 673 -41.10 11.21 3.39
N ALA A 674 -39.97 11.72 2.90
CA ALA A 674 -38.66 11.50 3.51
C ALA A 674 -38.59 12.30 4.82
N MET A 675 -38.22 11.65 5.92
CA MET A 675 -37.95 12.32 7.20
C MET A 675 -36.44 12.38 7.45
N SER A 676 -35.95 13.62 7.57
CA SER A 676 -34.65 13.98 8.10
C SER A 676 -34.78 14.23 9.60
N PRO A 677 -33.88 13.73 10.46
CA PRO A 677 -33.72 14.26 11.80
C PRO A 677 -32.41 15.06 11.85
N ASN A 678 -32.51 16.39 11.75
CA ASN A 678 -31.84 17.39 12.59
C ASN A 678 -31.96 18.78 11.95
N GLU A 679 -32.99 19.52 12.34
CA GLU A 679 -33.02 20.97 12.28
C GLU A 679 -32.03 21.52 13.32
N VAL A 680 -30.89 22.04 12.86
CA VAL A 680 -30.13 23.03 13.61
C VAL A 680 -30.75 24.37 13.28
N SER A 681 -31.17 25.11 14.31
CA SER A 681 -31.96 26.33 14.23
C SER A 681 -31.36 27.36 13.26
N ILE A 682 -32.14 27.76 12.26
CA ILE A 682 -31.92 28.98 11.49
C ILE A 682 -32.40 30.12 12.39
N THR A 683 -31.47 30.84 13.01
CA THR A 683 -31.80 32.12 13.64
C THR A 683 -31.46 33.22 12.65
N GLU A 684 -32.48 33.73 11.95
CA GLU A 684 -32.42 35.06 11.33
C GLU A 684 -32.43 36.10 12.46
N LEU A 685 -31.41 36.95 12.52
CA LEU A 685 -31.48 38.22 13.22
C LEU A 685 -31.74 39.29 12.17
N GLU A 686 -32.97 39.81 12.17
CA GLU A 686 -33.36 41.01 11.42
C GLU A 686 -32.56 42.24 11.87
N PRO A 687 -32.36 43.23 10.99
CA PRO A 687 -31.44 44.34 11.23
C PRO A 687 -32.04 45.41 12.13
N ARG A 688 -31.25 45.86 13.11
CA ARG A 688 -31.20 47.26 13.57
C ARG A 688 -29.77 47.68 13.86
#